data_AF-A0A5P2B424-F1
#
_entry.id   AF-A0A5P2B424-F1
#
_cell.length_a   1.000
_cell.length_b   1.000
_cell.length_c   1.000
_cell.angle_alpha   90.00
_cell.angle_beta   90.00
_cell.angle_gamma   90.00
#
_symmetry.space_group_name_H-M   'P 1'
#
loop_
_entity.id
_entity.type
_entity.pdbx_description
1 polymer ?
#
loop_
_entity_poly.entity_id
_entity_poly.type
_entity_poly.pdbx_seq_one_letter_code
_entity_poly.pdbx_strand_id
1 'polypeptide(L)'
;MAEAKKNNVSTAHLGERYMRHPLTGRNLKELDVATKAPAILERDGEKLKRRAERKNPDGTDRYVHPTGFSLNKGRFQEFPEAEATAHERGWTAYMTVGVPLVEERADIAQPPPDVISKQTYVNRTDPVPTKWSHTVEFSISNTISWSLQGQVQLTFGAKVTASLQQQLQKSMAANQSQKTTLKNSKDNQGVDSESQSQSTSTTTATSTATGTGELSAQLMLGITASVSGSLTTAFKTSSTLSGEVGSRVDVLATQRRQVRRFDYAFPVSFGGWVALSYPEPVEVKETRPDGPQAKEPAYAQVIAWKLGETGGAQDTFDLTDEGRPFLQRGEAELVSTLAGVHEVFELEKLEFDGKLHPLHKASGAAQGSSRKPPVTLAEGLGTADGLALDRANRKAYVTDRYNGGRLLKVDLAADVRDGAGDRDGIEWVLVTPGQVNDVALDPAGNLAYLTDYSGKRLFTVDLTDRTAPPVVVAEGMHAYGVALDLPGRRAYVTDVEKGELIEYGLTGRPAERQRTWKVPRAAGVALAGGRAYVGQYDLGGLYEVDLTADGVTSRTVATGLGYSVRVALDGAGRAYVCDSAGGKVHEVVVADGEAKGRHRVVADGLGNVSGIGLDRDGGLIHVSNRQGRLLRISGVLPGAPAPS
;
A
#
# COMPACT_ATOMS: atom_id res chain seq x y z
N MET A 1 9.20 -50.32 -4.91
CA MET A 1 8.71 -49.69 -3.67
C MET A 1 9.91 -49.17 -2.91
N ALA A 2 10.06 -47.85 -2.85
CA ALA A 2 10.99 -47.14 -1.97
C ALA A 2 10.36 -45.78 -1.66
N GLU A 3 10.42 -45.38 -0.39
CA GLU A 3 9.48 -44.54 0.34
C GLU A 3 9.42 -43.07 -0.11
N ALA A 4 8.19 -42.53 -0.11
CA ALA A 4 7.93 -41.11 -0.19
C ALA A 4 8.48 -40.39 1.05
N LYS A 5 9.33 -39.38 0.84
CA LYS A 5 9.65 -38.41 1.91
C LYS A 5 8.37 -37.69 2.32
N LYS A 6 7.93 -37.94 3.56
CA LYS A 6 6.77 -37.33 4.21
C LYS A 6 7.03 -35.83 4.41
N ASN A 7 6.18 -34.97 3.84
CA ASN A 7 6.14 -33.55 4.15
C ASN A 7 5.06 -33.32 5.24
N ASN A 8 5.46 -32.81 6.40
CA ASN A 8 4.58 -32.68 7.57
C ASN A 8 3.75 -31.38 7.60
N VAL A 9 3.56 -30.69 6.47
CA VAL A 9 2.87 -29.37 6.47
C VAL A 9 1.63 -29.27 5.56
N SER A 10 1.27 -30.30 4.78
CA SER A 10 0.01 -30.28 4.01
C SER A 10 -0.35 -31.63 3.42
N THR A 11 -1.58 -32.10 3.64
CA THR A 11 -2.20 -33.25 2.96
C THR A 11 -2.76 -32.83 1.60
N ALA A 12 -1.91 -32.41 0.67
CA ALA A 12 -2.31 -32.21 -0.72
C ALA A 12 -1.79 -33.41 -1.55
N HIS A 13 -2.70 -34.27 -2.01
CA HIS A 13 -2.39 -35.28 -3.02
C HIS A 13 -2.09 -34.56 -4.35
N LEU A 14 -0.85 -34.69 -4.86
CA LEU A 14 -0.45 -34.18 -6.16
C LEU A 14 -1.17 -34.96 -7.27
N GLY A 15 -2.04 -34.28 -8.02
CA GLY A 15 -2.57 -34.78 -9.29
C GLY A 15 -1.47 -34.77 -10.35
N GLU A 16 -0.63 -35.80 -10.37
CA GLU A 16 0.43 -35.98 -11.36
C GLU A 16 -0.16 -36.22 -12.76
N ARG A 17 -0.07 -35.22 -13.65
CA ARG A 17 0.06 -35.45 -15.11
C ARG A 17 0.71 -34.23 -15.76
N TYR A 18 2.03 -34.24 -15.79
CA TYR A 18 2.86 -33.30 -16.54
C TYR A 18 2.61 -33.46 -18.05
N MET A 19 2.26 -32.39 -18.76
CA MET A 19 2.18 -32.44 -20.23
C MET A 19 3.55 -32.19 -20.85
N ARG A 20 3.96 -33.14 -21.69
CA ARG A 20 5.21 -33.08 -22.46
C ARG A 20 4.98 -32.34 -23.77
N HIS A 21 5.81 -31.35 -24.06
CA HIS A 21 5.73 -30.53 -25.26
C HIS A 21 6.98 -30.71 -26.11
N PRO A 22 6.88 -31.02 -27.41
CA PRO A 22 8.04 -31.13 -28.28
C PRO A 22 8.87 -29.83 -28.27
N LEU A 23 10.18 -29.94 -28.10
CA LEU A 23 11.10 -28.80 -28.12
C LEU A 23 11.27 -28.30 -29.57
N THR A 24 10.55 -27.25 -29.97
CA THR A 24 10.54 -26.79 -31.37
C THR A 24 11.76 -25.94 -31.72
N GLY A 25 12.04 -25.77 -33.02
CA GLY A 25 13.11 -24.87 -33.48
C GLY A 25 12.93 -23.41 -33.04
N ARG A 26 11.69 -22.97 -32.80
CA ARG A 26 11.40 -21.65 -32.22
C ARG A 26 11.82 -21.59 -30.75
N ASN A 27 11.49 -22.63 -29.98
CA ASN A 27 11.90 -22.71 -28.57
C ASN A 27 13.42 -22.76 -28.42
N LEU A 28 14.12 -23.47 -29.32
CA LEU A 28 15.59 -23.50 -29.33
C LEU A 28 16.22 -22.11 -29.55
N LYS A 29 15.57 -21.26 -30.36
CA LYS A 29 16.00 -19.86 -30.57
C LYS A 29 15.67 -18.99 -29.36
N GLU A 30 14.46 -19.13 -28.80
CA GLU A 30 14.03 -18.39 -27.61
C GLU A 30 14.95 -18.67 -26.42
N LEU A 31 15.33 -19.94 -26.21
CA LEU A 31 16.29 -20.35 -25.17
C LEU A 31 17.75 -19.95 -25.46
N ASP A 32 18.02 -19.37 -26.63
CA ASP A 32 19.35 -19.00 -27.09
C ASP A 32 20.38 -20.16 -27.01
N VAL A 33 19.92 -21.37 -27.34
CA VAL A 33 20.73 -22.60 -27.21
C VAL A 33 21.98 -22.54 -28.07
N ALA A 34 21.91 -21.89 -29.24
CA ALA A 34 23.04 -21.76 -30.15
C ALA A 34 24.22 -21.00 -29.51
N THR A 35 23.93 -19.88 -28.84
CA THR A 35 24.94 -19.07 -28.16
C THR A 35 25.49 -19.79 -26.92
N LYS A 36 24.63 -20.53 -26.20
CA LYS A 36 25.02 -21.26 -24.99
C LYS A 36 25.68 -22.62 -25.25
N ALA A 37 25.61 -23.14 -26.47
CA ALA A 37 26.06 -24.49 -26.81
C ALA A 37 27.52 -24.83 -26.44
N PRO A 38 28.52 -23.92 -26.59
CA PRO A 38 29.88 -24.21 -26.13
C PRO A 38 29.94 -24.44 -24.61
N ALA A 39 29.30 -23.56 -23.85
CA ALA A 39 29.27 -23.63 -22.38
C ALA A 39 28.51 -24.86 -21.88
N ILE A 40 27.44 -25.27 -22.57
CA ILE A 40 26.68 -26.49 -22.25
C ILE A 40 27.57 -27.73 -22.41
N LEU A 41 28.29 -27.85 -23.53
CA LEU A 41 29.18 -28.98 -23.77
C LEU A 41 30.36 -29.02 -22.80
N GLU A 42 30.96 -27.87 -22.50
CA GLU A 42 32.06 -27.78 -21.55
C GLU A 42 31.62 -28.21 -20.15
N ARG A 43 30.49 -27.68 -19.67
CA ARG A 43 29.93 -27.98 -18.35
C ARG A 43 29.58 -29.46 -18.18
N ASP A 44 28.90 -30.05 -19.16
CA ASP A 44 28.50 -31.46 -19.09
C ASP A 44 29.61 -32.41 -19.56
N GLY A 45 30.72 -31.90 -20.11
CA GLY A 45 31.76 -32.67 -20.77
C GLY A 45 32.30 -33.86 -19.98
N GLU A 46 32.53 -33.72 -18.68
CA GLU A 46 33.00 -34.82 -17.82
C GLU A 46 31.96 -35.94 -17.64
N LYS A 47 30.67 -35.59 -17.61
CA LYS A 47 29.57 -36.57 -17.52
C LYS A 47 29.40 -37.30 -18.85
N LEU A 48 29.67 -36.62 -19.95
CA LEU A 48 29.46 -37.10 -21.31
C LEU A 48 30.63 -37.90 -21.87
N LYS A 49 31.74 -38.10 -21.15
CA LYS A 49 32.86 -38.88 -21.70
C LYS A 49 32.45 -40.33 -21.96
N ARG A 50 32.93 -40.88 -23.09
CA ARG A 50 32.61 -42.24 -23.51
C ARG A 50 33.85 -42.98 -24.00
N ARG A 51 33.84 -44.30 -23.82
CA ARG A 51 34.94 -45.16 -24.25
C ARG A 51 34.95 -45.24 -25.77
N ALA A 52 36.08 -44.88 -26.38
CA ALA A 52 36.31 -45.01 -27.81
C ALA A 52 36.58 -46.47 -28.19
N GLU A 53 36.22 -46.82 -29.43
CA GLU A 53 36.55 -48.12 -30.03
C GLU A 53 38.08 -48.29 -30.16
N ARG A 54 38.78 -47.19 -30.46
CA ARG A 54 40.24 -47.17 -30.57
C ARG A 54 40.88 -47.04 -29.19
N LYS A 55 41.76 -47.99 -28.88
CA LYS A 55 42.59 -47.95 -27.67
C LYS A 55 43.74 -46.96 -27.83
N ASN A 56 44.28 -46.53 -26.70
CA ASN A 56 45.53 -45.76 -26.68
C ASN A 56 46.70 -46.62 -27.23
N PRO A 57 47.81 -45.99 -27.67
CA PRO A 57 48.99 -46.72 -28.15
C PRO A 57 49.58 -47.72 -27.14
N ASP A 58 49.31 -47.52 -25.85
CA ASP A 58 49.72 -48.38 -24.73
C ASP A 58 48.75 -49.55 -24.45
N GLY A 59 47.67 -49.69 -25.23
CA GLY A 59 46.65 -50.73 -25.08
C GLY A 59 45.55 -50.43 -24.04
N THR A 60 45.58 -49.27 -23.39
CA THR A 60 44.55 -48.84 -22.43
C THR A 60 43.28 -48.30 -23.11
N ASP A 61 42.16 -48.35 -22.39
CA ASP A 61 40.88 -47.81 -22.87
C ASP A 61 40.97 -46.29 -22.97
N ARG A 62 40.59 -45.74 -24.13
CA ARG A 62 40.60 -44.30 -24.41
C ARG A 62 39.20 -43.72 -24.18
N TYR A 63 39.13 -42.56 -23.55
CA TYR A 63 37.88 -41.83 -23.36
C TYR A 63 37.91 -40.52 -24.15
N VAL A 64 36.81 -40.21 -24.82
CA VAL A 64 36.64 -39.00 -25.63
C VAL A 64 35.36 -38.27 -25.25
N HIS A 65 35.35 -36.97 -25.52
CA HIS A 65 34.22 -36.07 -25.28
C HIS A 65 33.46 -35.79 -26.58
N PRO A 66 32.18 -35.44 -26.51
CA PRO A 66 31.43 -35.04 -27.68
C PRO A 66 31.89 -33.66 -28.19
N THR A 67 31.91 -33.48 -29.51
CA THR A 67 32.26 -32.21 -30.17
C THR A 67 31.02 -31.42 -30.60
N GLY A 68 29.86 -32.07 -30.67
CA GLY A 68 28.60 -31.42 -31.03
C GLY A 68 27.38 -32.20 -30.59
N PHE A 69 26.22 -31.55 -30.66
CA PHE A 69 24.96 -32.19 -30.30
C PHE A 69 23.79 -31.72 -31.17
N SER A 70 22.76 -32.56 -31.26
CA SER A 70 21.51 -32.25 -31.94
C SER A 70 20.32 -32.45 -31.00
N LEU A 71 19.46 -31.43 -30.92
CA LEU A 71 18.17 -31.46 -30.21
C LEU A 71 17.05 -31.36 -31.23
N ASN A 72 16.22 -32.39 -31.32
CA ASN A 72 15.23 -32.51 -32.37
C ASN A 72 15.84 -32.19 -33.75
N LYS A 73 15.44 -31.10 -34.41
CA LYS A 73 15.96 -30.70 -35.74
C LYS A 73 17.16 -29.74 -35.67
N GLY A 74 17.48 -29.22 -34.48
CA GLY A 74 18.61 -28.31 -34.28
C GLY A 74 19.94 -29.05 -34.28
N ARG A 75 20.98 -28.42 -34.83
CA ARG A 75 22.39 -28.85 -34.76
C ARG A 75 23.18 -27.75 -34.07
N PHE A 76 24.09 -28.13 -33.18
CA PHE A 76 24.87 -27.20 -32.37
C PHE A 76 26.33 -27.64 -32.30
N GLN A 77 27.24 -26.67 -32.27
CA GLN A 77 28.69 -26.88 -32.36
C GLN A 77 29.05 -27.71 -33.61
N GLU A 78 30.02 -28.62 -33.50
CA GLU A 78 30.57 -29.40 -34.63
C GLU A 78 29.70 -30.61 -35.00
N PHE A 79 28.38 -30.56 -34.75
CA PHE A 79 27.50 -31.68 -35.13
C PHE A 79 27.45 -31.81 -36.67
N PRO A 80 27.87 -32.96 -37.25
CA PRO A 80 28.06 -33.07 -38.70
C PRO A 80 26.77 -32.88 -39.50
N GLU A 81 26.84 -32.17 -40.63
CA GLU A 81 25.69 -31.99 -41.53
C GLU A 81 25.28 -33.31 -42.21
N ALA A 82 26.25 -34.19 -42.48
CA ALA A 82 26.02 -35.51 -43.07
C ALA A 82 25.29 -36.48 -42.12
N GLU A 83 25.32 -36.22 -40.81
CA GLU A 83 24.67 -37.07 -39.82
C GLU A 83 23.21 -36.67 -39.63
N ALA A 84 22.36 -37.69 -39.50
CA ALA A 84 20.95 -37.51 -39.16
C ALA A 84 20.83 -36.84 -37.78
N THR A 85 19.95 -35.85 -37.67
CA THR A 85 19.56 -35.20 -36.41
C THR A 85 18.93 -36.17 -35.42
N ALA A 86 18.82 -35.74 -34.16
CA ALA A 86 18.03 -36.46 -33.17
C ALA A 86 16.59 -36.74 -33.66
N HIS A 87 15.92 -35.76 -34.27
CA HIS A 87 14.56 -35.94 -34.78
C HIS A 87 14.46 -36.97 -35.90
N GLU A 88 15.39 -36.95 -36.86
CA GLU A 88 15.44 -37.93 -37.97
C GLU A 88 15.71 -39.36 -37.47
N ARG A 89 16.39 -39.49 -36.31
CA ARG A 89 16.61 -40.76 -35.61
C ARG A 89 15.43 -41.19 -34.72
N GLY A 90 14.38 -40.38 -34.61
CA GLY A 90 13.26 -40.60 -33.69
C GLY A 90 13.60 -40.31 -32.22
N TRP A 91 14.75 -39.70 -31.95
CA TRP A 91 15.19 -39.29 -30.62
C TRP A 91 14.61 -37.92 -30.33
N THR A 92 13.54 -37.91 -29.55
CA THR A 92 12.75 -36.69 -29.33
C THR A 92 13.12 -36.04 -28.00
N ALA A 93 13.40 -34.73 -28.06
CA ALA A 93 13.51 -33.87 -26.91
C ALA A 93 12.19 -33.11 -26.69
N TYR A 94 11.77 -33.01 -25.45
CA TYR A 94 10.57 -32.30 -25.04
C TYR A 94 10.85 -31.43 -23.82
N MET A 95 9.96 -30.48 -23.58
CA MET A 95 9.91 -29.69 -22.36
C MET A 95 8.65 -30.02 -21.58
N THR A 96 8.74 -29.91 -20.27
CA THR A 96 7.66 -30.12 -19.33
C THR A 96 7.47 -28.81 -18.57
N VAL A 97 6.23 -28.31 -18.54
CA VAL A 97 5.85 -27.16 -17.73
C VAL A 97 5.31 -27.69 -16.40
N GLY A 98 5.97 -27.33 -15.30
CA GLY A 98 5.56 -27.72 -13.96
C GLY A 98 4.43 -26.86 -13.41
N VAL A 99 4.04 -27.14 -12.17
CA VAL A 99 3.01 -26.36 -11.46
C VAL A 99 3.52 -24.94 -11.23
N PRO A 100 2.77 -23.89 -11.60
CA PRO A 100 3.17 -22.51 -11.33
C PRO A 100 3.25 -22.25 -9.83
N LEU A 101 4.33 -21.61 -9.41
CA LEU A 101 4.38 -20.98 -8.10
C LEU A 101 3.72 -19.61 -8.24
N VAL A 102 2.67 -19.35 -7.45
CA VAL A 102 1.94 -18.08 -7.46
C VAL A 102 2.09 -17.44 -6.08
N GLU A 103 2.61 -16.23 -6.06
CA GLU A 103 2.74 -15.41 -4.86
C GLU A 103 1.82 -14.20 -4.96
N GLU A 104 1.00 -13.99 -3.93
CA GLU A 104 0.17 -12.80 -3.83
C GLU A 104 0.98 -11.66 -3.20
N ARG A 105 0.97 -10.50 -3.85
CA ARG A 105 1.55 -9.29 -3.30
C ARG A 105 0.60 -8.67 -2.29
N ALA A 106 1.09 -8.51 -1.06
CA ALA A 106 0.34 -7.90 0.04
C ALA A 106 0.49 -6.36 0.08
N ASP A 107 1.42 -5.78 -0.68
CA ASP A 107 1.78 -4.36 -0.67
C ASP A 107 0.93 -3.50 -1.63
N ILE A 108 -0.36 -3.79 -1.74
CA ILE A 108 -1.26 -3.11 -2.68
C ILE A 108 -2.29 -2.29 -1.91
N ALA A 109 -2.27 -0.99 -2.14
CA ALA A 109 -3.27 -0.06 -1.64
C ALA A 109 -4.64 -0.38 -2.24
N GLN A 110 -5.61 -0.71 -1.36
CA GLN A 110 -6.97 -1.02 -1.78
C GLN A 110 -7.73 0.29 -2.07
N PRO A 111 -8.55 0.34 -3.14
CA PRO A 111 -9.37 1.50 -3.43
C PRO A 111 -10.42 1.72 -2.33
N PRO A 112 -10.83 2.98 -2.08
CA PRO A 112 -11.87 3.28 -1.10
C PRO A 112 -13.22 2.67 -1.50
N PRO A 113 -14.15 2.45 -0.54
CA PRO A 113 -15.49 1.99 -0.85
C PRO A 113 -16.25 2.98 -1.74
N ASP A 114 -16.85 2.49 -2.81
CA ASP A 114 -17.75 3.27 -3.66
C ASP A 114 -19.15 3.33 -3.03
N VAL A 115 -19.78 4.51 -3.03
CA VAL A 115 -21.19 4.65 -2.66
C VAL A 115 -22.04 4.44 -3.90
N ILE A 116 -22.87 3.38 -3.91
CA ILE A 116 -23.76 3.07 -5.03
C ILE A 116 -25.03 3.92 -4.95
N SER A 117 -25.61 4.03 -3.75
CA SER A 117 -26.84 4.79 -3.52
C SER A 117 -26.88 5.29 -2.08
N LYS A 118 -27.41 6.50 -1.90
CA LYS A 118 -27.76 7.05 -0.58
C LYS A 118 -29.11 7.74 -0.69
N GLN A 119 -30.10 7.30 0.09
CA GLN A 119 -31.42 7.94 0.15
C GLN A 119 -31.88 8.18 1.58
N THR A 120 -32.63 9.26 1.76
CA THR A 120 -33.20 9.66 3.04
C THR A 120 -34.72 9.68 2.88
N TYR A 121 -35.43 8.96 3.74
CA TYR A 121 -36.88 8.97 3.82
C TYR A 121 -37.31 9.69 5.09
N VAL A 122 -38.26 10.63 4.97
CA VAL A 122 -38.77 11.43 6.09
C VAL A 122 -40.28 11.30 6.15
N ASN A 123 -40.81 10.80 7.26
CA ASN A 123 -42.22 10.82 7.59
C ASN A 123 -42.55 12.14 8.31
N ARG A 124 -43.47 12.93 7.74
CA ARG A 124 -43.93 14.21 8.30
C ARG A 124 -45.37 14.15 8.84
N THR A 125 -45.94 12.95 8.96
CA THR A 125 -47.35 12.69 9.26
C THR A 125 -47.57 12.13 10.68
N ASP A 126 -46.75 12.57 11.64
CA ASP A 126 -46.83 12.20 13.07
C ASP A 126 -48.29 12.27 13.58
N PRO A 127 -48.86 11.18 14.16
CA PRO A 127 -48.21 9.95 14.63
C PRO A 127 -48.38 8.71 13.73
N VAL A 128 -48.78 8.85 12.47
CA VAL A 128 -49.03 7.68 11.60
C VAL A 128 -47.73 7.18 10.95
N PRO A 129 -47.23 5.98 11.28
CA PRO A 129 -46.04 5.42 10.63
C PRO A 129 -46.28 5.16 9.15
N THR A 130 -45.29 5.47 8.31
CA THR A 130 -45.39 5.28 6.85
C THR A 130 -44.39 4.23 6.40
N LYS A 131 -44.81 3.36 5.48
CA LYS A 131 -43.93 2.33 4.89
C LYS A 131 -43.01 2.94 3.84
N TRP A 132 -41.74 2.55 3.88
CA TRP A 132 -40.76 2.90 2.86
C TRP A 132 -40.10 1.64 2.30
N SER A 133 -39.61 1.74 1.07
CA SER A 133 -38.85 0.69 0.40
C SER A 133 -37.79 1.33 -0.48
N HIS A 134 -36.56 0.80 -0.40
CA HIS A 134 -35.43 1.18 -1.21
C HIS A 134 -34.86 -0.06 -1.88
N THR A 135 -34.97 -0.13 -3.21
CA THR A 135 -34.35 -1.19 -4.03
C THR A 135 -33.20 -0.59 -4.81
N VAL A 136 -32.03 -1.21 -4.69
CA VAL A 136 -30.85 -0.90 -5.49
C VAL A 136 -30.52 -2.11 -6.34
N GLU A 137 -30.50 -1.93 -7.66
CA GLU A 137 -29.99 -2.90 -8.61
C GLU A 137 -28.65 -2.41 -9.14
N PHE A 138 -27.64 -3.26 -9.09
CA PHE A 138 -26.32 -2.94 -9.64
C PHE A 138 -25.71 -4.16 -10.33
N SER A 139 -24.95 -3.88 -11.39
CA SER A 139 -24.19 -4.89 -12.12
C SER A 139 -22.72 -4.69 -11.78
N ILE A 140 -22.06 -5.76 -11.38
CA ILE A 140 -20.63 -5.79 -11.14
C ILE A 140 -19.98 -6.45 -12.34
N SER A 141 -18.93 -5.82 -12.88
CA SER A 141 -18.00 -6.45 -13.81
C SER A 141 -16.60 -6.52 -13.20
N ASN A 142 -16.05 -7.71 -13.08
CA ASN A 142 -14.67 -7.95 -12.65
C ASN A 142 -13.82 -8.24 -13.88
N THR A 143 -12.73 -7.49 -14.06
CA THR A 143 -11.76 -7.75 -15.12
C THR A 143 -10.47 -8.27 -14.49
N ILE A 144 -10.04 -9.42 -14.98
CA ILE A 144 -8.77 -10.05 -14.65
C ILE A 144 -7.85 -9.82 -15.82
N SER A 145 -6.65 -9.28 -15.60
CA SER A 145 -5.65 -9.07 -16.66
C SER A 145 -4.32 -9.70 -16.26
N TRP A 146 -3.63 -10.35 -17.17
CA TRP A 146 -2.30 -10.93 -16.91
C TRP A 146 -1.34 -10.68 -18.06
N SER A 147 -0.06 -10.52 -17.71
CA SER A 147 1.03 -10.25 -18.64
C SER A 147 2.32 -10.93 -18.18
N LEU A 148 3.20 -11.23 -19.13
CA LEU A 148 4.48 -11.89 -18.85
C LEU A 148 5.60 -10.85 -18.68
N GLN A 149 6.53 -11.06 -17.74
CA GLN A 149 7.73 -10.23 -17.59
C GLN A 149 9.01 -11.04 -17.91
N GLY A 150 9.78 -10.59 -18.90
CA GLY A 150 11.12 -11.14 -19.19
C GLY A 150 11.47 -11.18 -20.69
N GLN A 151 12.78 -11.12 -20.99
CA GLN A 151 13.35 -11.01 -22.34
C GLN A 151 13.24 -12.28 -23.21
N VAL A 152 12.76 -13.41 -22.67
CA VAL A 152 12.62 -14.68 -23.41
C VAL A 152 11.22 -15.27 -23.18
N GLN A 153 10.37 -15.16 -24.21
CA GLN A 153 9.05 -15.76 -24.25
C GLN A 153 9.16 -17.15 -24.91
N LEU A 154 9.03 -18.23 -24.16
CA LEU A 154 8.89 -19.57 -24.75
C LEU A 154 7.50 -19.68 -25.40
N THR A 155 7.46 -19.87 -26.72
CA THR A 155 6.21 -20.01 -27.46
C THR A 155 5.72 -21.45 -27.39
N PHE A 156 4.62 -21.67 -26.67
CA PHE A 156 3.86 -22.91 -26.66
C PHE A 156 2.70 -22.73 -27.66
N GLY A 157 2.74 -23.42 -28.81
CA GLY A 157 1.81 -23.16 -29.92
C GLY A 157 0.31 -23.24 -29.56
N ALA A 158 -0.55 -22.57 -30.34
CA ALA A 158 -1.96 -22.28 -30.02
C ALA A 158 -2.88 -23.50 -29.74
N LYS A 159 -2.60 -24.69 -30.29
CA LYS A 159 -3.40 -25.91 -30.01
C LYS A 159 -3.12 -26.52 -28.63
N VAL A 160 -1.96 -26.20 -28.05
CA VAL A 160 -1.44 -26.78 -26.80
C VAL A 160 -2.06 -26.10 -25.57
N THR A 161 -2.38 -24.82 -25.71
CA THR A 161 -2.98 -23.99 -24.66
C THR A 161 -4.39 -24.48 -24.28
N ALA A 162 -5.15 -25.02 -25.25
CA ALA A 162 -6.49 -25.56 -25.03
C ALA A 162 -6.53 -26.88 -24.25
N SER A 163 -5.55 -27.79 -24.45
CA SER A 163 -5.49 -29.06 -23.69
C SER A 163 -5.03 -28.86 -22.24
N LEU A 164 -4.15 -27.87 -22.01
CA LEU A 164 -3.73 -27.45 -20.67
C LEU A 164 -4.89 -26.84 -19.88
N GLN A 165 -5.70 -26.02 -20.55
CA GLN A 165 -6.93 -25.47 -20.00
C GLN A 165 -7.92 -26.57 -19.55
N GLN A 166 -8.12 -27.61 -20.34
CA GLN A 166 -9.08 -28.69 -20.04
C GLN A 166 -8.62 -29.59 -18.86
N GLN A 167 -7.33 -29.82 -18.72
CA GLN A 167 -6.77 -30.67 -17.68
C GLN A 167 -6.83 -30.01 -16.28
N LEU A 168 -6.62 -28.68 -16.23
CA LEU A 168 -6.70 -27.89 -15.00
C LEU A 168 -8.14 -27.67 -14.54
N GLN A 169 -9.11 -27.54 -15.46
CA GLN A 169 -10.53 -27.59 -15.10
C GLN A 169 -10.87 -28.90 -14.37
N LYS A 170 -10.27 -30.02 -14.79
CA LYS A 170 -10.49 -31.34 -14.20
C LYS A 170 -9.85 -31.53 -12.83
N SER A 171 -8.63 -31.01 -12.61
CA SER A 171 -7.97 -31.09 -11.30
C SER A 171 -8.60 -30.17 -10.25
N MET A 172 -9.23 -29.06 -10.67
CA MET A 172 -9.92 -28.15 -9.77
C MET A 172 -11.33 -28.60 -9.39
N ALA A 173 -12.04 -29.32 -10.27
CA ALA A 173 -13.32 -29.95 -9.94
C ALA A 173 -13.20 -30.94 -8.77
N ALA A 174 -12.02 -31.54 -8.57
CA ALA A 174 -11.74 -32.48 -7.48
C ALA A 174 -11.40 -31.79 -6.13
N ASN A 175 -11.10 -30.48 -6.12
CA ASN A 175 -10.66 -29.73 -4.93
C ASN A 175 -11.75 -28.83 -4.33
N GLN A 176 -13.03 -29.04 -4.65
CA GLN A 176 -14.13 -28.35 -3.97
C GLN A 176 -14.19 -28.80 -2.51
N SER A 177 -13.63 -28.00 -1.60
CA SER A 177 -13.88 -28.14 -0.16
C SER A 177 -15.34 -27.82 0.11
N GLN A 178 -16.16 -28.85 0.35
CA GLN A 178 -17.47 -28.69 0.96
C GLN A 178 -17.28 -28.11 2.37
N LYS A 179 -17.67 -26.84 2.57
CA LYS A 179 -17.87 -26.31 3.92
C LYS A 179 -19.33 -26.54 4.31
N THR A 180 -19.60 -27.70 4.91
CA THR A 180 -20.86 -27.97 5.60
C THR A 180 -20.94 -27.09 6.84
N THR A 181 -22.00 -26.27 6.97
CA THR A 181 -22.32 -25.62 8.24
C THR A 181 -23.63 -26.22 8.73
N LEU A 182 -23.55 -27.06 9.77
CA LEU A 182 -24.73 -27.60 10.47
C LEU A 182 -25.53 -26.43 11.07
N LYS A 183 -26.83 -26.36 10.75
CA LYS A 183 -27.81 -25.64 11.57
C LYS A 183 -28.37 -26.63 12.59
N ASN A 184 -28.06 -26.40 13.86
CA ASN A 184 -28.83 -27.01 14.94
C ASN A 184 -29.83 -25.95 15.44
N SER A 185 -31.05 -25.99 14.91
CA SER A 185 -32.23 -25.40 15.55
C SER A 185 -33.03 -26.56 16.14
N LYS A 186 -33.61 -26.36 17.32
CA LYS A 186 -34.20 -27.42 18.16
C LYS A 186 -35.50 -28.01 17.59
N ASP A 187 -36.08 -27.40 16.56
CA ASP A 187 -37.41 -27.76 16.03
C ASP A 187 -37.36 -28.12 14.53
N ASN A 188 -36.81 -29.31 14.25
CA ASN A 188 -37.26 -30.33 13.30
C ASN A 188 -38.08 -29.95 12.02
N GLN A 189 -37.55 -30.35 10.85
CA GLN A 189 -38.15 -31.25 9.83
C GLN A 189 -38.05 -30.77 8.35
N GLY A 190 -37.43 -31.62 7.52
CA GLY A 190 -37.68 -31.70 6.07
C GLY A 190 -36.53 -31.31 5.16
N VAL A 191 -35.92 -32.30 4.51
CA VAL A 191 -35.08 -32.21 3.32
C VAL A 191 -35.80 -32.95 2.20
N ASP A 192 -35.87 -32.39 0.99
CA ASP A 192 -36.03 -33.17 -0.24
C ASP A 192 -35.38 -32.49 -1.47
N SER A 193 -34.54 -33.31 -2.10
CA SER A 193 -33.90 -33.38 -3.43
C SER A 193 -34.79 -32.98 -4.63
N GLU A 194 -34.38 -32.75 -5.88
CA GLU A 194 -33.15 -32.69 -6.70
C GLU A 194 -33.66 -32.35 -8.12
N SER A 195 -32.86 -31.70 -8.99
CA SER A 195 -32.74 -31.99 -10.45
C SER A 195 -32.19 -30.80 -11.25
N GLN A 196 -31.25 -31.13 -12.13
CA GLN A 196 -30.56 -30.29 -13.11
C GLN A 196 -31.50 -29.89 -14.27
N SER A 197 -31.41 -28.65 -14.78
CA SER A 197 -31.25 -28.40 -16.24
C SER A 197 -30.84 -26.94 -16.53
N GLN A 198 -30.10 -26.78 -17.63
CA GLN A 198 -29.58 -25.51 -18.17
C GLN A 198 -30.65 -24.46 -18.52
N SER A 199 -30.17 -23.21 -18.51
CA SER A 199 -30.65 -21.99 -19.18
C SER A 199 -31.27 -20.91 -18.27
N THR A 200 -30.70 -19.72 -18.43
CA THR A 200 -31.15 -18.37 -18.08
C THR A 200 -32.50 -18.25 -17.36
N SER A 201 -32.47 -17.87 -16.08
CA SER A 201 -33.17 -16.71 -15.48
C SER A 201 -33.40 -16.90 -13.98
N THR A 202 -33.10 -15.85 -13.22
CA THR A 202 -33.63 -15.48 -11.88
C THR A 202 -33.86 -16.59 -10.85
N THR A 203 -33.02 -16.62 -9.82
CA THR A 203 -33.37 -17.22 -8.52
C THR A 203 -33.03 -16.24 -7.41
N THR A 204 -34.08 -15.76 -6.74
CA THR A 204 -34.04 -15.03 -5.48
C THR A 204 -33.56 -15.97 -4.38
N ALA A 205 -32.34 -15.77 -3.87
CA ALA A 205 -31.90 -16.33 -2.60
C ALA A 205 -30.79 -15.46 -1.99
N THR A 206 -30.99 -15.14 -0.72
CA THR A 206 -30.22 -14.30 0.18
C THR A 206 -28.77 -14.79 0.35
N SER A 207 -27.82 -13.89 0.13
CA SER A 207 -26.42 -13.89 0.56
C SER A 207 -25.73 -15.25 0.76
N THR A 208 -25.03 -15.72 -0.28
CA THR A 208 -23.67 -16.26 -0.11
C THR A 208 -22.85 -15.86 -1.33
N ALA A 209 -21.97 -14.87 -1.17
CA ALA A 209 -20.98 -14.54 -2.19
C ALA A 209 -19.94 -15.67 -2.23
N THR A 210 -20.13 -16.64 -3.12
CA THR A 210 -19.10 -17.58 -3.59
C THR A 210 -18.06 -16.80 -4.40
N GLY A 211 -17.27 -15.93 -3.75
CA GLY A 211 -16.49 -14.90 -4.45
C GLY A 211 -15.00 -15.18 -4.65
N THR A 212 -14.39 -16.13 -3.95
CA THR A 212 -12.91 -16.28 -3.94
C THR A 212 -12.42 -17.52 -4.66
N GLY A 213 -13.13 -18.65 -4.56
CA GLY A 213 -12.73 -19.92 -5.17
C GLY A 213 -12.90 -19.96 -6.70
N GLU A 214 -14.05 -19.51 -7.22
CA GLU A 214 -14.33 -19.49 -8.67
C GLU A 214 -13.48 -18.45 -9.41
N LEU A 215 -13.21 -17.30 -8.78
CA LEU A 215 -12.43 -16.23 -9.37
C LEU A 215 -10.92 -16.57 -9.44
N SER A 216 -10.40 -17.27 -8.41
CA SER A 216 -9.04 -17.82 -8.43
C SER A 216 -8.90 -18.94 -9.47
N ALA A 217 -9.94 -19.76 -9.66
CA ALA A 217 -9.99 -20.77 -10.71
C ALA A 217 -10.03 -20.14 -12.11
N GLN A 218 -10.78 -19.05 -12.30
CA GLN A 218 -10.84 -18.30 -13.57
C GLN A 218 -9.55 -17.53 -13.90
N LEU A 219 -8.88 -16.97 -12.89
CA LEU A 219 -7.53 -16.39 -13.00
C LEU A 219 -6.50 -17.44 -13.48
N MET A 220 -6.50 -18.61 -12.85
CA MET A 220 -5.63 -19.73 -13.25
C MET A 220 -5.93 -20.25 -14.65
N LEU A 221 -7.21 -20.28 -15.06
CA LEU A 221 -7.61 -20.63 -16.42
C LEU A 221 -7.15 -19.59 -17.44
N GLY A 222 -7.21 -18.29 -17.10
CA GLY A 222 -6.74 -17.21 -17.96
C GLY A 222 -5.22 -17.24 -18.18
N ILE A 223 -4.46 -17.21 -17.09
CA ILE A 223 -2.98 -17.26 -17.10
C ILE A 223 -2.48 -18.48 -17.88
N THR A 224 -3.21 -19.59 -17.81
CA THR A 224 -2.78 -20.83 -18.45
C THR A 224 -3.30 -20.99 -19.89
N ALA A 225 -4.39 -20.32 -20.28
CA ALA A 225 -4.97 -20.36 -21.62
C ALA A 225 -4.31 -19.37 -22.61
N SER A 226 -3.55 -18.39 -22.12
CA SER A 226 -2.81 -17.44 -22.96
C SER A 226 -1.64 -16.83 -22.18
N VAL A 227 -0.52 -16.57 -22.86
CA VAL A 227 0.70 -15.98 -22.25
C VAL A 227 0.43 -14.58 -21.67
N SER A 228 -0.59 -13.90 -22.18
CA SER A 228 -1.13 -12.64 -21.70
C SER A 228 -2.58 -12.52 -22.18
N GLY A 229 -3.47 -11.96 -21.37
CA GLY A 229 -4.89 -11.85 -21.73
C GLY A 229 -5.71 -11.15 -20.67
N SER A 230 -6.99 -10.99 -20.95
CA SER A 230 -7.96 -10.44 -20.01
C SER A 230 -9.26 -11.24 -20.02
N LEU A 231 -9.82 -11.52 -18.86
CA LEU A 231 -11.12 -12.15 -18.69
C LEU A 231 -12.03 -11.20 -17.90
N THR A 232 -13.19 -10.87 -18.46
CA THR A 232 -14.21 -10.09 -17.74
C THR A 232 -15.39 -10.98 -17.38
N THR A 233 -15.74 -11.03 -16.10
CA THR A 233 -16.95 -11.69 -15.60
C THR A 233 -17.90 -10.66 -15.04
N ALA A 234 -19.21 -10.86 -15.21
CA ALA A 234 -20.20 -9.94 -14.69
C ALA A 234 -21.37 -10.67 -14.04
N PHE A 235 -21.88 -10.13 -12.94
CA PHE A 235 -23.09 -10.60 -12.29
C PHE A 235 -23.97 -9.41 -11.90
N LYS A 236 -25.28 -9.62 -11.90
CA LYS A 236 -26.28 -8.64 -11.47
C LYS A 236 -26.76 -8.99 -10.07
N THR A 237 -26.88 -7.98 -9.23
CA THR A 237 -27.42 -8.13 -7.88
C THR A 237 -28.47 -7.06 -7.64
N SER A 238 -29.60 -7.47 -7.06
CA SER A 238 -30.62 -6.58 -6.53
C SER A 238 -30.66 -6.71 -5.01
N SER A 239 -30.81 -5.58 -4.32
CA SER A 239 -30.96 -5.54 -2.86
C SER A 239 -32.08 -4.58 -2.51
N THR A 240 -33.07 -5.07 -1.78
CA THR A 240 -34.21 -4.29 -1.31
C THR A 240 -34.23 -4.26 0.21
N LEU A 241 -34.27 -3.06 0.77
CA LEU A 241 -34.54 -2.81 2.18
C LEU A 241 -35.87 -2.08 2.30
N SER A 242 -36.74 -2.54 3.19
CA SER A 242 -38.05 -1.94 3.41
C SER A 242 -38.43 -2.02 4.88
N GLY A 243 -39.15 -1.01 5.37
CA GLY A 243 -39.59 -0.94 6.77
C GLY A 243 -40.67 0.11 6.98
N GLU A 244 -41.08 0.28 8.22
CA GLU A 244 -41.95 1.39 8.65
C GLU A 244 -41.07 2.46 9.28
N VAL A 245 -41.34 3.73 8.97
CA VAL A 245 -40.61 4.87 9.54
C VAL A 245 -41.58 5.84 10.21
N GLY A 246 -41.33 6.13 11.48
CA GLY A 246 -42.08 7.12 12.26
C GLY A 246 -41.60 8.57 12.02
N SER A 247 -40.30 8.75 11.77
CA SER A 247 -39.66 10.08 11.65
C SER A 247 -38.74 10.17 10.43
N ARG A 248 -37.55 9.57 10.48
CA ARG A 248 -36.55 9.64 9.41
C ARG A 248 -35.65 8.41 9.40
N VAL A 249 -35.34 7.94 8.20
CA VAL A 249 -34.39 6.85 7.98
C VAL A 249 -33.46 7.20 6.81
N ASP A 250 -32.16 6.98 7.00
CA ASP A 250 -31.16 7.10 5.94
C ASP A 250 -30.74 5.68 5.52
N VAL A 251 -30.73 5.42 4.21
CA VAL A 251 -30.39 4.13 3.62
C VAL A 251 -29.17 4.32 2.73
N LEU A 252 -28.17 3.46 2.89
CA LEU A 252 -26.90 3.55 2.19
C LEU A 252 -26.53 2.19 1.58
N ALA A 253 -26.23 2.18 0.29
CA ALA A 253 -25.64 1.04 -0.41
C ALA A 253 -24.20 1.38 -0.83
N THR A 254 -23.23 0.57 -0.41
CA THR A 254 -21.81 0.73 -0.73
C THR A 254 -21.21 -0.55 -1.32
N GLN A 255 -20.17 -0.39 -2.13
CA GLN A 255 -19.44 -1.46 -2.79
C GLN A 255 -17.94 -1.29 -2.57
N ARG A 256 -17.25 -2.34 -2.10
CA ARG A 256 -15.79 -2.32 -1.97
C ARG A 256 -15.15 -3.03 -3.16
N ARG A 257 -14.20 -2.38 -3.82
CA ARG A 257 -13.32 -3.02 -4.80
C ARG A 257 -12.06 -3.48 -4.09
N GLN A 258 -11.52 -4.59 -4.54
CA GLN A 258 -10.27 -5.16 -4.08
C GLN A 258 -9.37 -5.40 -5.29
N VAL A 259 -8.17 -4.83 -5.26
CA VAL A 259 -7.11 -5.08 -6.26
C VAL A 259 -6.14 -6.07 -5.64
N ARG A 260 -5.89 -7.18 -6.34
CA ARG A 260 -4.91 -8.21 -5.96
C ARG A 260 -3.94 -8.39 -7.12
N ARG A 261 -2.64 -8.37 -6.84
CA ARG A 261 -1.59 -8.64 -7.83
C ARG A 261 -0.89 -9.93 -7.44
N PHE A 262 -0.69 -10.78 -8.43
CA PHE A 262 -0.03 -12.07 -8.28
C PHE A 262 1.20 -12.08 -9.16
N ASP A 263 2.34 -12.41 -8.57
CA ASP A 263 3.53 -12.80 -9.33
C ASP A 263 3.49 -14.31 -9.49
N TYR A 264 3.68 -14.81 -10.71
CA TYR A 264 3.71 -16.24 -10.96
C TYR A 264 4.99 -16.66 -11.70
N ALA A 265 5.48 -17.86 -11.38
CA ALA A 265 6.64 -18.45 -12.02
C ALA A 265 6.35 -19.90 -12.45
N PHE A 266 6.50 -20.19 -13.74
CA PHE A 266 6.43 -21.56 -14.25
C PHE A 266 7.84 -22.18 -14.31
N PRO A 267 8.09 -23.29 -13.58
CA PRO A 267 9.31 -24.06 -13.78
C PRO A 267 9.21 -24.85 -15.09
N VAL A 268 10.22 -24.71 -15.94
CA VAL A 268 10.35 -25.48 -17.19
C VAL A 268 11.50 -26.47 -17.04
N SER A 269 11.21 -27.76 -17.23
CA SER A 269 12.21 -28.82 -17.31
C SER A 269 12.28 -29.40 -18.71
N PHE A 270 13.39 -30.09 -19.03
CA PHE A 270 13.60 -30.74 -20.33
C PHE A 270 13.75 -32.25 -20.16
N GLY A 271 13.29 -33.01 -21.15
CA GLY A 271 13.28 -34.46 -21.13
C GLY A 271 13.43 -35.06 -22.52
N GLY A 272 13.71 -36.36 -22.57
CA GLY A 272 13.84 -37.15 -23.79
C GLY A 272 15.29 -37.45 -24.13
N TRP A 273 15.63 -37.34 -25.41
CA TRP A 273 16.91 -37.81 -25.93
C TRP A 273 17.59 -36.73 -26.78
N VAL A 274 18.88 -36.54 -26.54
CA VAL A 274 19.79 -35.73 -27.36
C VAL A 274 20.70 -36.64 -28.17
N ALA A 275 21.05 -36.23 -29.40
CA ALA A 275 22.07 -36.91 -30.18
C ALA A 275 23.41 -36.23 -29.93
N LEU A 276 24.40 -36.96 -29.41
CA LEU A 276 25.76 -36.47 -29.18
C LEU A 276 26.68 -37.01 -30.27
N SER A 277 27.48 -36.14 -30.87
CA SER A 277 28.49 -36.49 -31.88
C SER A 277 29.88 -36.49 -31.27
N TYR A 278 30.63 -37.55 -31.53
CA TYR A 278 32.01 -37.75 -31.07
C TYR A 278 32.97 -37.79 -32.27
N PRO A 279 34.25 -37.44 -32.07
CA PRO A 279 35.24 -37.44 -33.14
C PRO A 279 35.55 -38.84 -33.68
N GLU A 280 35.30 -39.89 -32.89
CA GLU A 280 35.49 -41.29 -33.25
C GLU A 280 34.37 -42.18 -32.68
N PRO A 281 34.14 -43.40 -33.21
CA PRO A 281 33.11 -44.30 -32.69
C PRO A 281 33.31 -44.59 -31.21
N VAL A 282 32.25 -44.41 -30.42
CA VAL A 282 32.23 -44.66 -28.97
C VAL A 282 31.17 -45.68 -28.60
N GLU A 283 31.36 -46.31 -27.45
CA GLU A 283 30.47 -47.33 -26.91
C GLU A 283 29.02 -46.82 -26.74
N VAL A 284 28.08 -47.57 -27.31
CA VAL A 284 26.64 -47.31 -27.22
C VAL A 284 26.07 -47.99 -25.98
N LYS A 285 25.51 -47.22 -25.03
CA LYS A 285 24.89 -47.78 -23.81
C LYS A 285 23.36 -47.65 -23.78
N GLU A 286 22.83 -46.59 -24.37
CA GLU A 286 21.41 -46.21 -24.38
C GLU A 286 20.65 -47.02 -25.44
N THR A 287 20.69 -48.35 -25.29
CA THR A 287 20.13 -49.31 -26.24
C THR A 287 18.73 -49.80 -25.82
N ARG A 288 17.93 -50.26 -26.77
CA ARG A 288 16.59 -50.82 -26.50
C ARG A 288 16.67 -52.01 -25.52
N PRO A 289 15.72 -52.12 -24.55
CA PRO A 289 14.47 -51.37 -24.43
C PRO A 289 14.58 -50.05 -23.65
N ASP A 290 15.67 -49.82 -22.92
CA ASP A 290 15.81 -48.71 -21.97
C ASP A 290 16.27 -47.40 -22.62
N GLY A 291 16.75 -47.47 -23.86
CA GLY A 291 17.10 -46.32 -24.70
C GLY A 291 16.62 -46.46 -26.15
N PRO A 292 16.75 -45.39 -26.96
CA PRO A 292 16.12 -45.33 -28.26
C PRO A 292 16.97 -45.99 -29.37
N GLN A 293 18.27 -46.22 -29.10
CA GLN A 293 19.24 -46.74 -30.06
C GLN A 293 19.20 -48.28 -30.14
N ALA A 294 19.51 -48.85 -31.30
CA ALA A 294 19.65 -50.30 -31.44
C ALA A 294 20.90 -50.80 -30.69
N LYS A 295 20.90 -52.08 -30.27
CA LYS A 295 22.06 -52.72 -29.63
C LYS A 295 23.25 -52.89 -30.57
N GLU A 296 22.98 -52.92 -31.88
CA GLU A 296 23.98 -52.97 -32.93
C GLU A 296 23.88 -51.73 -33.82
N PRO A 297 25.01 -51.09 -34.18
CA PRO A 297 26.38 -51.45 -33.81
C PRO A 297 26.73 -51.09 -32.35
N ALA A 298 27.69 -51.83 -31.77
CA ALA A 298 28.16 -51.59 -30.38
C ALA A 298 28.95 -50.28 -30.21
N TYR A 299 29.50 -49.76 -31.30
CA TYR A 299 30.19 -48.47 -31.36
C TYR A 299 29.57 -47.60 -32.44
N ALA A 300 29.37 -46.31 -32.14
CA ALA A 300 28.84 -45.33 -33.08
C ALA A 300 29.42 -43.95 -32.81
N GLN A 301 29.60 -43.14 -33.86
CA GLN A 301 30.03 -41.74 -33.73
C GLN A 301 28.92 -40.82 -33.20
N VAL A 302 27.66 -41.20 -33.42
CA VAL A 302 26.50 -40.48 -32.88
C VAL A 302 25.73 -41.41 -31.94
N ILE A 303 25.62 -41.03 -30.67
CA ILE A 303 24.91 -41.81 -29.65
C ILE A 303 23.77 -41.02 -29.02
N ALA A 304 22.75 -41.74 -28.58
CA ALA A 304 21.66 -41.16 -27.79
C ALA A 304 22.13 -40.91 -26.35
N TRP A 305 21.74 -39.77 -25.78
CA TRP A 305 21.97 -39.47 -24.36
C TRP A 305 20.71 -38.93 -23.70
N LYS A 306 20.54 -39.24 -22.40
CA LYS A 306 19.35 -38.84 -21.63
C LYS A 306 19.34 -37.35 -21.38
N LEU A 307 18.22 -36.69 -21.64
CA LEU A 307 18.01 -35.27 -21.38
C LEU A 307 17.25 -35.08 -20.07
N GLY A 308 17.77 -34.23 -19.17
CA GLY A 308 17.09 -33.76 -17.95
C GLY A 308 16.27 -34.84 -17.22
N GLU A 309 14.93 -34.74 -17.23
CA GLU A 309 14.01 -35.66 -16.50
C GLU A 309 14.11 -37.14 -16.91
N THR A 310 14.77 -37.46 -18.02
CA THR A 310 14.91 -38.84 -18.52
C THR A 310 16.07 -39.61 -17.89
N GLY A 311 16.97 -38.94 -17.16
CA GLY A 311 18.05 -39.59 -16.40
C GLY A 311 18.18 -39.07 -14.97
N GLY A 312 19.20 -39.53 -14.25
CA GLY A 312 19.55 -39.05 -12.91
C GLY A 312 20.51 -37.87 -12.94
N ALA A 313 20.72 -37.22 -11.79
CA ALA A 313 21.53 -36.00 -11.68
C ALA A 313 23.01 -36.16 -12.10
N GLN A 314 23.50 -37.40 -12.24
CA GLN A 314 24.90 -37.73 -12.56
C GLN A 314 25.10 -38.18 -14.02
N ASP A 315 24.02 -38.48 -14.76
CA ASP A 315 24.09 -39.08 -16.11
C ASP A 315 23.23 -38.36 -17.16
N THR A 316 22.73 -37.15 -16.86
CA THR A 316 21.90 -36.36 -17.77
C THR A 316 22.67 -35.27 -18.49
N PHE A 317 22.25 -35.01 -19.73
CA PHE A 317 22.56 -33.78 -20.44
C PHE A 317 21.65 -32.68 -19.90
N ASP A 318 22.21 -31.61 -19.35
CA ASP A 318 21.44 -30.50 -18.81
C ASP A 318 21.38 -29.35 -19.84
N LEU A 319 20.25 -28.66 -19.93
CA LEU A 319 20.09 -27.46 -20.76
C LEU A 319 19.97 -26.18 -19.93
N THR A 320 19.85 -26.32 -18.61
CA THR A 320 19.66 -25.21 -17.66
C THR A 320 20.99 -24.75 -17.08
N ASP A 321 21.06 -23.49 -16.62
CA ASP A 321 22.28 -22.96 -15.97
C ASP A 321 22.42 -23.57 -14.55
N GLU A 322 23.65 -23.78 -14.06
CA GLU A 322 23.86 -24.47 -12.77
C GLU A 322 23.09 -23.80 -11.62
N GLY A 323 22.25 -24.60 -10.94
CA GLY A 323 21.44 -24.13 -9.81
C GLY A 323 20.31 -23.16 -10.18
N ARG A 324 20.04 -22.92 -11.47
CA ARG A 324 19.02 -22.00 -11.95
C ARG A 324 18.02 -22.72 -12.85
N PRO A 325 16.93 -23.28 -12.29
CA PRO A 325 15.84 -23.80 -13.12
C PRO A 325 15.29 -22.68 -14.00
N PHE A 326 14.90 -23.01 -15.23
CA PHE A 326 14.29 -22.02 -16.12
C PHE A 326 12.92 -21.64 -15.55
N LEU A 327 12.77 -20.37 -15.16
CA LEU A 327 11.55 -19.82 -14.57
C LEU A 327 10.96 -18.77 -15.51
N GLN A 328 9.77 -19.03 -16.01
CA GLN A 328 9.01 -18.03 -16.76
C GLN A 328 8.16 -17.22 -15.79
N ARG A 329 8.45 -15.93 -15.64
CA ARG A 329 7.80 -15.04 -14.68
C ARG A 329 6.69 -14.20 -15.33
N GLY A 330 5.60 -13.96 -14.63
CA GLY A 330 4.55 -13.06 -15.07
C GLY A 330 3.82 -12.42 -13.91
N GLU A 331 2.99 -11.44 -14.24
CA GLU A 331 2.20 -10.66 -13.31
C GLU A 331 0.73 -10.73 -13.72
N ALA A 332 -0.15 -10.95 -12.74
CA ALA A 332 -1.59 -10.89 -12.95
C ALA A 332 -2.24 -9.92 -11.97
N GLU A 333 -3.17 -9.11 -12.46
CA GLU A 333 -3.97 -8.20 -11.68
C GLU A 333 -5.44 -8.65 -11.70
N LEU A 334 -6.00 -8.75 -10.50
CA LEU A 334 -7.38 -9.11 -10.25
C LEU A 334 -8.08 -7.94 -9.58
N VAL A 335 -9.08 -7.39 -10.26
CA VAL A 335 -10.01 -6.44 -9.65
C VAL A 335 -11.30 -7.18 -9.32
N SER A 336 -11.52 -7.44 -8.03
CA SER A 336 -12.69 -8.14 -7.51
C SER A 336 -13.51 -7.24 -6.61
N THR A 337 -14.83 -7.35 -6.64
CA THR A 337 -15.73 -6.66 -5.72
C THR A 337 -16.10 -7.54 -4.53
N LEU A 338 -15.86 -7.06 -3.30
CA LEU A 338 -16.35 -7.70 -2.07
C LEU A 338 -17.85 -7.42 -1.92
N ALA A 339 -18.70 -8.42 -1.68
CA ALA A 339 -20.17 -8.29 -1.65
C ALA A 339 -20.70 -6.92 -1.14
N GLY A 340 -21.57 -6.28 -1.94
CA GLY A 340 -22.13 -4.97 -1.61
C GLY A 340 -22.86 -4.95 -0.28
N VAL A 341 -22.70 -3.86 0.47
CA VAL A 341 -23.27 -3.65 1.80
C VAL A 341 -24.42 -2.65 1.67
N HIS A 342 -25.63 -3.07 2.03
CA HIS A 342 -26.85 -2.25 2.00
C HIS A 342 -27.39 -2.12 3.43
N GLU A 343 -27.26 -0.95 4.03
CA GLU A 343 -27.50 -0.68 5.44
C GLU A 343 -28.57 0.39 5.66
N VAL A 344 -29.36 0.21 6.72
CA VAL A 344 -30.41 1.14 7.18
C VAL A 344 -29.96 1.80 8.48
N PHE A 345 -30.03 3.12 8.53
CA PHE A 345 -29.78 3.92 9.73
C PHE A 345 -31.08 4.60 10.15
N GLU A 346 -31.70 4.10 11.23
CA GLU A 346 -32.85 4.76 11.85
C GLU A 346 -32.34 5.87 12.78
N LEU A 347 -32.79 7.11 12.55
CA LEU A 347 -32.46 8.25 13.41
C LEU A 347 -33.64 8.49 14.35
N GLU A 348 -33.37 8.38 15.65
CA GLU A 348 -34.20 8.59 16.86
C GLU A 348 -35.71 8.91 16.72
N LYS A 349 -36.49 8.30 17.62
CA LYS A 349 -37.93 8.55 17.81
C LYS A 349 -38.16 10.00 18.24
N LEU A 350 -38.93 10.77 17.47
CA LEU A 350 -39.34 12.13 17.83
C LEU A 350 -40.43 12.07 18.91
N GLU A 351 -40.10 12.39 20.17
CA GLU A 351 -41.09 12.63 21.22
C GLU A 351 -41.40 14.13 21.33
N PHE A 352 -42.64 14.50 21.00
CA PHE A 352 -43.18 15.86 21.16
C PHE A 352 -43.70 16.10 22.58
N ASP A 353 -42.83 16.04 23.58
CA ASP A 353 -43.12 16.67 24.88
C ASP A 353 -42.72 18.16 24.82
N GLY A 354 -43.63 19.06 25.16
CA GLY A 354 -43.42 20.53 25.16
C GLY A 354 -42.24 20.99 26.04
N LYS A 355 -41.76 20.15 26.96
CA LYS A 355 -40.53 20.39 27.74
C LYS A 355 -39.23 20.12 26.96
N LEU A 356 -39.30 19.40 25.85
CA LEU A 356 -38.19 19.07 24.94
C LEU A 356 -38.17 19.97 23.69
N HIS A 357 -39.11 20.92 23.58
CA HIS A 357 -39.11 21.91 22.52
C HIS A 357 -37.86 22.80 22.62
N PRO A 358 -37.16 23.12 21.51
CA PRO A 358 -35.84 23.79 21.50
C PRO A 358 -35.79 25.21 22.08
N LEU A 359 -36.92 25.72 22.59
CA LEU A 359 -37.04 27.01 23.27
C LEU A 359 -37.40 26.89 24.76
N HIS A 360 -37.65 25.68 25.28
CA HIS A 360 -37.98 25.46 26.68
C HIS A 360 -36.70 25.18 27.50
N LYS A 361 -36.37 26.05 28.45
CA LYS A 361 -35.23 25.88 29.37
C LYS A 361 -35.71 25.47 30.76
N ALA A 362 -35.37 24.26 31.20
CA ALA A 362 -35.17 23.95 32.61
C ALA A 362 -34.06 22.89 32.76
N SER A 363 -32.98 23.32 33.44
CA SER A 363 -31.76 22.63 33.89
C SER A 363 -31.59 21.13 33.58
N GLY A 364 -30.57 20.80 32.78
CA GLY A 364 -30.32 19.45 32.25
C GLY A 364 -29.30 18.57 32.99
N ALA A 365 -29.07 17.38 32.41
CA ALA A 365 -27.84 16.59 32.50
C ALA A 365 -27.85 15.46 31.43
N ALA A 366 -26.86 15.44 30.53
CA ALA A 366 -26.52 14.32 29.64
C ALA A 366 -25.19 13.68 30.12
N GLN A 367 -25.05 12.35 30.05
CA GLN A 367 -23.85 11.63 30.50
C GLN A 367 -22.65 11.88 29.58
N GLY A 368 -21.55 12.39 30.17
CA GLY A 368 -20.46 13.06 29.46
C GLY A 368 -19.18 12.25 29.22
N SER A 369 -18.52 12.57 28.11
CA SER A 369 -17.05 12.65 28.06
C SER A 369 -16.63 13.76 29.02
N SER A 370 -15.69 13.53 29.93
CA SER A 370 -15.14 14.56 30.83
C SER A 370 -14.24 15.57 30.09
N ARG A 371 -14.64 16.05 28.90
CA ARG A 371 -14.02 17.24 28.30
C ARG A 371 -14.51 18.46 29.06
N LYS A 372 -13.66 18.97 29.95
CA LYS A 372 -13.85 20.30 30.51
C LYS A 372 -13.92 21.30 29.34
N PRO A 373 -14.83 22.28 29.40
CA PRO A 373 -14.90 23.32 28.37
C PRO A 373 -13.54 24.03 28.27
N PRO A 374 -13.18 24.56 27.09
CA PRO A 374 -11.98 25.40 26.94
C PRO A 374 -12.03 26.55 27.93
N VAL A 375 -10.91 26.80 28.62
CA VAL A 375 -10.79 27.89 29.60
C VAL A 375 -10.03 29.03 28.95
N THR A 376 -10.58 30.24 28.97
CA THR A 376 -9.87 31.44 28.52
C THR A 376 -8.81 31.84 29.55
N LEU A 377 -7.56 31.97 29.11
CA LEU A 377 -6.42 32.39 29.92
C LEU A 377 -6.04 33.86 29.72
N ALA A 378 -6.33 34.42 28.55
CA ALA A 378 -6.12 35.83 28.26
C ALA A 378 -7.02 36.27 27.10
N GLU A 379 -7.38 37.56 27.10
CA GLU A 379 -8.08 38.24 26.01
C GLU A 379 -7.28 39.48 25.57
N GLY A 380 -7.74 40.19 24.53
CA GLY A 380 -7.07 41.39 24.04
C GLY A 380 -5.81 41.14 23.19
N LEU A 381 -5.60 39.90 22.72
CA LEU A 381 -4.41 39.51 21.95
C LEU A 381 -4.46 39.92 20.46
N GLY A 382 -5.50 40.64 20.03
CA GLY A 382 -5.67 41.05 18.63
C GLY A 382 -5.93 39.88 17.69
N THR A 383 -5.31 39.87 16.51
CA THR A 383 -5.39 38.73 15.58
C THR A 383 -4.29 37.71 15.89
N ALA A 384 -4.55 36.85 16.89
CA ALA A 384 -3.55 35.93 17.44
C ALA A 384 -3.33 34.69 16.54
N ASP A 385 -2.44 34.81 15.55
CA ASP A 385 -2.19 33.77 14.52
C ASP A 385 -1.07 32.77 14.86
N GLY A 386 -0.17 33.14 15.78
CA GLY A 386 1.00 32.34 16.17
C GLY A 386 1.07 32.15 17.67
N LEU A 387 1.57 31.00 18.10
CA LEU A 387 1.69 30.65 19.52
C LEU A 387 2.91 29.75 19.73
N ALA A 388 3.82 30.17 20.61
CA ALA A 388 4.88 29.33 21.14
C ALA A 388 4.83 29.28 22.66
N LEU A 389 5.15 28.12 23.23
CA LEU A 389 5.17 27.91 24.68
C LEU A 389 6.61 27.87 25.19
N ASP A 390 6.89 28.70 26.19
CA ASP A 390 8.00 28.51 27.11
C ASP A 390 7.48 27.73 28.31
N ARG A 391 7.52 26.40 28.16
CA ARG A 391 6.97 25.46 29.15
C ARG A 391 7.70 25.54 30.49
N ALA A 392 9.01 25.79 30.48
CA ALA A 392 9.83 25.85 31.68
C ALA A 392 9.41 27.03 32.58
N ASN A 393 9.13 28.18 31.97
CA ASN A 393 8.70 29.37 32.70
C ASN A 393 7.18 29.55 32.76
N ARG A 394 6.41 28.60 32.20
CA ARG A 394 4.95 28.65 32.07
C ARG A 394 4.46 29.94 31.37
N LYS A 395 5.12 30.30 30.26
CA LYS A 395 4.76 31.49 29.47
C LYS A 395 4.35 31.08 28.05
N ALA A 396 3.50 31.89 27.45
CA ALA A 396 3.16 31.82 26.04
C ALA A 396 3.58 33.10 25.32
N TYR A 397 4.08 32.94 24.10
CA TYR A 397 4.39 34.02 23.20
C TYR A 397 3.42 33.97 22.03
N VAL A 398 2.67 35.04 21.84
CA VAL A 398 1.56 35.11 20.89
C VAL A 398 1.82 36.24 19.89
N THR A 399 1.68 35.96 18.60
CA THR A 399 1.83 36.99 17.56
C THR A 399 0.48 37.58 17.20
N ASP A 400 0.39 38.91 17.20
CA ASP A 400 -0.75 39.66 16.69
C ASP A 400 -0.44 40.20 15.30
N ARG A 401 -1.16 39.68 14.31
CA ARG A 401 -0.81 39.81 12.90
C ARG A 401 -1.11 41.18 12.29
N TYR A 402 -2.27 41.76 12.57
CA TYR A 402 -2.78 42.91 11.79
C TYR A 402 -2.65 44.27 12.51
N ASN A 403 -2.36 44.29 13.81
CA ASN A 403 -2.22 45.55 14.57
C ASN A 403 -0.78 46.08 14.53
N GLY A 404 -0.24 46.24 13.31
CA GLY A 404 1.14 46.72 13.09
C GLY A 404 2.23 45.70 13.42
N GLY A 405 1.84 44.45 13.71
CA GLY A 405 2.69 43.36 14.15
C GLY A 405 3.09 43.50 15.62
N ARG A 406 2.69 42.55 16.46
CA ARG A 406 3.08 42.55 17.88
C ARG A 406 3.43 41.14 18.35
N LEU A 407 4.39 41.06 19.27
CA LEU A 407 4.68 39.86 20.06
C LEU A 407 4.23 40.13 21.49
N LEU A 408 3.29 39.32 21.98
CA LEU A 408 2.74 39.41 23.33
C LEU A 408 3.27 38.25 24.16
N LYS A 409 3.77 38.52 25.36
CA LYS A 409 4.09 37.49 26.35
C LYS A 409 2.96 37.38 27.35
N VAL A 410 2.46 36.17 27.55
CA VAL A 410 1.29 35.86 28.37
C VAL A 410 1.69 34.86 29.45
N ASP A 411 1.22 35.08 30.67
CA ASP A 411 1.39 34.15 31.78
C ASP A 411 0.37 33.01 31.70
N LEU A 412 0.82 31.76 31.62
CA LEU A 412 -0.06 30.59 31.62
C LEU A 412 -0.51 30.19 33.03
N ALA A 413 0.03 30.81 34.07
CA ALA A 413 -0.42 30.61 35.45
C ALA A 413 -1.61 31.51 35.84
N ALA A 414 -1.93 32.53 35.04
CA ALA A 414 -3.09 33.38 35.27
C ALA A 414 -4.37 32.62 34.86
N ASP A 415 -5.26 32.35 35.82
CA ASP A 415 -6.65 32.02 35.50
C ASP A 415 -7.43 33.35 35.44
N VAL A 416 -8.04 33.66 34.29
CA VAL A 416 -8.89 34.86 34.14
C VAL A 416 -10.02 34.75 35.15
N ARG A 417 -10.09 35.70 36.10
CA ARG A 417 -11.22 35.81 37.02
C ARG A 417 -12.32 36.60 36.31
N ASP A 418 -13.52 36.05 36.25
CA ASP A 418 -14.69 36.74 35.68
C ASP A 418 -14.78 38.17 36.25
N GLY A 419 -14.68 39.17 35.36
CA GLY A 419 -14.81 40.59 35.70
C GLY A 419 -13.51 41.42 35.77
N ALA A 420 -12.32 40.87 35.47
CA ALA A 420 -11.09 41.65 35.32
C ALA A 420 -10.90 42.12 33.86
N GLY A 421 -10.44 43.37 33.67
CA GLY A 421 -10.43 44.07 32.39
C GLY A 421 -9.53 43.49 31.28
N ASP A 422 -9.55 44.21 30.15
CA ASP A 422 -9.09 43.90 28.77
C ASP A 422 -7.64 43.37 28.56
N ARG A 423 -6.86 43.08 29.62
CA ARG A 423 -5.44 42.68 29.55
C ARG A 423 -5.01 41.64 30.60
N ASP A 424 -5.93 40.95 31.25
CA ASP A 424 -5.57 39.97 32.29
C ASP A 424 -4.67 38.85 31.70
N GLY A 425 -3.52 38.59 32.34
CA GLY A 425 -2.53 37.60 31.91
C GLY A 425 -1.45 38.06 30.91
N ILE A 426 -1.54 39.26 30.30
CA ILE A 426 -0.50 39.78 29.38
C ILE A 426 0.63 40.46 30.19
N GLU A 427 1.84 39.93 30.16
CA GLU A 427 3.00 40.50 30.86
C GLU A 427 3.58 41.71 30.12
N TRP A 428 3.73 41.59 28.80
CA TRP A 428 4.20 42.69 27.97
C TRP A 428 3.83 42.51 26.51
N VAL A 429 3.92 43.61 25.77
CA VAL A 429 3.68 43.69 24.33
C VAL A 429 4.89 44.37 23.69
N LEU A 430 5.47 43.73 22.70
CA LEU A 430 6.54 44.26 21.86
C LEU A 430 5.97 44.51 20.46
N VAL A 431 6.05 45.75 19.98
CA VAL A 431 5.67 46.06 18.59
C VAL A 431 6.79 45.60 17.67
N THR A 432 6.45 44.82 16.67
CA THR A 432 7.36 44.30 15.66
C THR A 432 6.85 44.74 14.28
N PRO A 433 7.62 45.54 13.51
CA PRO A 433 7.12 46.05 12.25
C PRO A 433 6.87 44.91 11.25
N GLY A 434 5.64 44.79 10.77
CA GLY A 434 5.25 43.84 9.71
C GLY A 434 3.94 43.11 10.00
N GLN A 435 3.71 42.02 9.28
CA GLN A 435 2.55 41.14 9.44
C GLN A 435 3.02 39.81 10.03
N VAL A 436 3.27 39.80 11.35
CA VAL A 436 3.81 38.62 12.05
C VAL A 436 2.78 37.50 12.14
N ASN A 437 3.19 36.29 11.76
CA ASN A 437 2.29 35.15 11.61
C ASN A 437 2.51 34.05 12.64
N ASP A 438 3.75 33.60 12.77
CA ASP A 438 4.14 32.48 13.62
C ASP A 438 5.39 32.85 14.42
N VAL A 439 5.59 32.13 15.52
CA VAL A 439 6.71 32.35 16.43
C VAL A 439 7.30 31.01 16.85
N ALA A 440 8.63 30.92 16.85
CA ALA A 440 9.38 29.84 17.46
C ALA A 440 10.44 30.40 18.41
N LEU A 441 10.68 29.70 19.53
CA LEU A 441 11.56 30.19 20.58
C LEU A 441 12.91 29.47 20.53
N ASP A 442 13.97 30.23 20.79
CA ASP A 442 15.28 29.73 21.22
C ASP A 442 15.49 30.16 22.69
N PRO A 443 15.07 29.32 23.65
CA PRO A 443 15.15 29.67 25.07
C PRO A 443 16.59 29.83 25.57
N ALA A 444 17.57 29.14 24.96
CA ALA A 444 18.96 29.23 25.38
C ALA A 444 19.60 30.55 24.91
N GLY A 445 19.21 31.01 23.72
CA GLY A 445 19.64 32.29 23.16
C GLY A 445 18.84 33.51 23.62
N ASN A 446 17.74 33.32 24.37
CA ASN A 446 16.73 34.36 24.65
C ASN A 446 16.20 35.05 23.38
N LEU A 447 16.03 34.29 22.29
CA LEU A 447 15.53 34.82 21.03
C LEU A 447 14.16 34.24 20.69
N ALA A 448 13.32 35.05 20.04
CA ALA A 448 12.14 34.58 19.32
C ALA A 448 12.34 34.80 17.83
N TYR A 449 12.08 33.76 17.03
CA TYR A 449 12.05 33.79 15.57
C TYR A 449 10.63 34.02 15.10
N LEU A 450 10.40 35.06 14.30
CA LEU A 450 9.08 35.45 13.81
C LEU A 450 9.03 35.41 12.29
N THR A 451 7.95 34.87 11.76
CA THR A 451 7.63 34.94 10.33
C THR A 451 6.85 36.20 10.02
N ASP A 452 7.28 36.94 9.00
CA ASP A 452 6.64 38.16 8.50
C ASP A 452 6.14 37.94 7.08
N TYR A 453 4.81 37.86 6.91
CA TYR A 453 4.23 37.55 5.61
C TYR A 453 4.38 38.72 4.63
N SER A 454 4.10 39.94 5.06
CA SER A 454 4.14 41.12 4.17
C SER A 454 5.56 41.66 4.02
N GLY A 455 6.39 41.61 5.07
CA GLY A 455 7.82 41.91 4.99
C GLY A 455 8.65 40.81 4.32
N LYS A 456 8.03 39.68 3.97
CA LYS A 456 8.60 38.54 3.25
C LYS A 456 9.88 37.97 3.87
N ARG A 457 9.91 37.84 5.19
CA ARG A 457 11.14 37.57 5.94
C ARG A 457 10.94 36.71 7.18
N LEU A 458 12.03 36.10 7.61
CA LEU A 458 12.22 35.52 8.93
C LEU A 458 13.14 36.47 9.69
N PHE A 459 12.78 36.86 10.90
CA PHE A 459 13.60 37.74 11.73
C PHE A 459 13.56 37.30 13.20
N THR A 460 14.52 37.76 13.98
CA THR A 460 14.57 37.51 15.43
C THR A 460 14.36 38.79 16.24
N VAL A 461 13.84 38.61 17.45
CA VAL A 461 13.81 39.64 18.50
C VAL A 461 14.46 39.11 19.76
N ASP A 462 15.13 39.99 20.49
CA ASP A 462 15.71 39.68 21.80
C ASP A 462 14.61 39.77 22.88
N LEU A 463 14.47 38.69 23.65
CA LEU A 463 13.47 38.60 24.72
C LEU A 463 13.94 39.26 26.02
N THR A 464 15.25 39.50 26.15
CA THR A 464 15.90 40.18 27.29
C THR A 464 15.89 41.70 27.06
N ASP A 465 16.44 42.14 25.92
CA ASP A 465 16.46 43.54 25.51
C ASP A 465 15.43 43.83 24.41
N ARG A 466 14.21 44.12 24.86
CA ARG A 466 13.08 44.45 23.98
C ARG A 466 13.21 45.82 23.29
N THR A 467 14.27 46.58 23.55
CA THR A 467 14.57 47.83 22.84
C THR A 467 15.51 47.62 21.65
N ALA A 468 16.19 46.47 21.61
CA ALA A 468 17.04 46.09 20.49
C ALA A 468 16.21 45.96 19.20
N PRO A 469 16.72 46.45 18.06
CA PRO A 469 16.02 46.34 16.79
C PRO A 469 15.92 44.87 16.35
N PRO A 470 14.83 44.47 15.67
CA PRO A 470 14.72 43.13 15.10
C PRO A 470 15.85 42.82 14.12
N VAL A 471 16.38 41.60 14.15
CA VAL A 471 17.48 41.16 13.27
C VAL A 471 16.93 40.25 12.19
N VAL A 472 17.09 40.65 10.92
CA VAL A 472 16.68 39.83 9.79
C VAL A 472 17.56 38.58 9.70
N VAL A 473 16.92 37.41 9.62
CA VAL A 473 17.56 36.10 9.47
C VAL A 473 17.58 35.71 7.99
N ALA A 474 16.44 35.82 7.30
CA ALA A 474 16.32 35.50 5.88
C ALA A 474 15.18 36.30 5.25
N GLU A 475 15.21 36.50 3.93
CA GLU A 475 14.24 37.29 3.16
C GLU A 475 13.82 36.61 1.85
N GLY A 476 12.79 37.14 1.19
CA GLY A 476 12.36 36.71 -0.15
C GLY A 476 11.30 35.59 -0.16
N MET A 477 10.58 35.40 0.96
CA MET A 477 9.56 34.35 1.11
C MET A 477 8.29 34.88 1.78
N HIS A 478 7.10 34.43 1.37
CA HIS A 478 5.86 34.77 2.10
C HIS A 478 5.73 33.89 3.35
N ALA A 479 6.57 34.21 4.34
CA ALA A 479 6.78 33.40 5.52
C ALA A 479 5.47 33.25 6.32
N TYR A 480 5.03 32.00 6.52
CA TYR A 480 3.78 31.70 7.22
C TYR A 480 3.97 30.92 8.51
N GLY A 481 4.77 29.85 8.50
CA GLY A 481 5.09 29.03 9.66
C GLY A 481 6.59 28.87 9.86
N VAL A 482 7.02 28.64 11.11
CA VAL A 482 8.43 28.41 11.44
C VAL A 482 8.59 27.30 12.48
N ALA A 483 9.57 26.43 12.28
CA ALA A 483 10.04 25.49 13.29
C ALA A 483 11.57 25.46 13.34
N LEU A 484 12.12 25.22 14.53
CA LEU A 484 13.56 25.27 14.77
C LEU A 484 14.10 23.89 15.13
N ASP A 485 15.21 23.52 14.50
CA ASP A 485 16.10 22.46 14.94
C ASP A 485 17.35 23.12 15.53
N LEU A 486 17.25 23.51 16.81
CA LEU A 486 18.31 24.23 17.53
C LEU A 486 19.62 23.41 17.63
N PRO A 487 19.61 22.09 17.93
CA PRO A 487 20.83 21.28 17.92
C PRO A 487 21.51 21.26 16.55
N GLY A 488 20.74 21.16 15.46
CA GLY A 488 21.24 21.24 14.09
C GLY A 488 21.57 22.66 13.62
N ARG A 489 21.23 23.70 14.40
CA ARG A 489 21.30 25.13 14.02
C ARG A 489 20.56 25.42 12.71
N ARG A 490 19.33 24.95 12.61
CA ARG A 490 18.49 25.10 11.41
C ARG A 490 17.11 25.69 11.73
N ALA A 491 16.58 26.45 10.78
CA ALA A 491 15.19 26.87 10.77
C ALA A 491 14.48 26.34 9.53
N TYR A 492 13.25 25.87 9.70
CA TYR A 492 12.37 25.42 8.64
C TYR A 492 11.20 26.40 8.53
N VAL A 493 11.10 27.08 7.39
CA VAL A 493 10.13 28.15 7.16
C VAL A 493 9.25 27.80 5.98
N THR A 494 7.94 27.98 6.11
CA THR A 494 7.01 27.78 4.99
C THR A 494 6.76 29.07 4.22
N ASP A 495 6.82 28.98 2.89
CA ASP A 495 6.33 30.00 1.97
C ASP A 495 4.97 29.56 1.44
N VAL A 496 3.90 30.18 1.95
CA VAL A 496 2.52 29.78 1.64
C VAL A 496 2.12 30.09 0.19
N GLU A 497 2.70 31.13 -0.41
CA GLU A 497 2.38 31.54 -1.78
C GLU A 497 3.14 30.70 -2.81
N LYS A 498 4.42 30.39 -2.55
CA LYS A 498 5.20 29.50 -3.43
C LYS A 498 4.89 28.01 -3.21
N GLY A 499 4.25 27.67 -2.08
CA GLY A 499 3.99 26.29 -1.70
C GLY A 499 5.30 25.54 -1.41
N GLU A 500 6.13 26.12 -0.54
CA GLU A 500 7.46 25.59 -0.23
C GLU A 500 7.68 25.46 1.28
N LEU A 501 8.37 24.41 1.69
CA LEU A 501 9.09 24.35 2.96
C LEU A 501 10.56 24.62 2.67
N ILE A 502 11.18 25.58 3.36
CA ILE A 502 12.54 26.05 3.11
C ILE A 502 13.39 25.83 4.36
N GLU A 503 14.55 25.19 4.22
CA GLU A 503 15.54 25.05 5.29
C GLU A 503 16.58 26.17 5.20
N TYR A 504 16.84 26.81 6.34
CA TYR A 504 17.87 27.82 6.52
C TYR A 504 18.91 27.36 7.56
N GLY A 505 20.19 27.48 7.21
CA GLY A 505 21.30 27.29 8.14
C GLY A 505 21.54 28.54 8.98
N LEU A 506 21.43 28.43 10.30
CA LEU A 506 21.50 29.57 11.24
C LEU A 506 22.94 29.93 11.67
N THR A 507 23.95 29.41 10.98
CA THR A 507 25.36 29.71 11.26
C THR A 507 25.82 31.04 10.67
N GLY A 508 25.15 31.53 9.62
CA GLY A 508 25.43 32.80 8.95
C GLY A 508 24.41 33.90 9.23
N ARG A 509 24.78 35.15 8.93
CA ARG A 509 23.87 36.32 8.90
C ARG A 509 24.13 37.11 7.60
N PRO A 510 23.23 37.09 6.59
CA PRO A 510 21.95 36.36 6.56
C PRO A 510 22.13 34.84 6.59
N ALA A 511 21.10 34.13 7.05
CA ALA A 511 21.07 32.67 7.06
C ALA A 511 21.06 32.12 5.63
N GLU A 512 21.84 31.06 5.39
CA GLU A 512 21.95 30.45 4.09
C GLU A 512 20.72 29.57 3.80
N ARG A 513 20.08 29.75 2.64
CA ARG A 513 19.05 28.84 2.15
C ARG A 513 19.71 27.54 1.68
N GLN A 514 19.40 26.43 2.35
CA GLN A 514 20.04 25.13 2.08
C GLN A 514 19.17 24.26 1.17
N ARG A 515 17.98 23.87 1.62
CA ARG A 515 17.11 22.93 0.90
C ARG A 515 15.67 23.44 0.81
N THR A 516 14.90 22.87 -0.11
CA THR A 516 13.50 23.26 -0.33
C THR A 516 12.67 22.06 -0.78
N TRP A 517 11.48 21.93 -0.21
CA TRP A 517 10.50 20.89 -0.55
C TRP A 517 9.20 21.55 -1.02
N LYS A 518 8.55 20.96 -2.03
CA LYS A 518 7.25 21.43 -2.51
C LYS A 518 6.15 20.91 -1.60
N VAL A 519 5.37 21.82 -1.05
CA VAL A 519 4.18 21.55 -0.23
C VAL A 519 3.11 22.58 -0.61
N PRO A 520 2.05 22.21 -1.35
CA PRO A 520 1.05 23.17 -1.80
C PRO A 520 0.40 23.91 -0.63
N ARG A 521 0.34 25.24 -0.68
CA ARG A 521 -0.25 26.11 0.37
C ARG A 521 0.31 25.83 1.78
N ALA A 522 1.63 25.63 1.87
CA ALA A 522 2.35 25.35 3.12
C ALA A 522 2.08 26.39 4.22
N ALA A 523 1.46 25.97 5.31
CA ALA A 523 1.12 26.82 6.46
C ALA A 523 2.01 26.50 7.67
N GLY A 524 1.46 26.15 8.83
CA GLY A 524 2.26 25.78 10.00
C GLY A 524 3.09 24.51 9.79
N VAL A 525 4.27 24.48 10.40
CA VAL A 525 5.22 23.36 10.34
C VAL A 525 5.60 22.89 11.73
N ALA A 526 5.69 21.57 11.94
CA ALA A 526 6.22 20.96 13.14
C ALA A 526 7.22 19.85 12.79
N LEU A 527 8.27 19.67 13.61
CA LEU A 527 9.36 18.73 13.35
C LEU A 527 9.26 17.49 14.25
N ALA A 528 9.52 16.30 13.70
CA ALA A 528 9.73 15.09 14.48
C ALA A 528 10.69 14.10 13.77
N GLY A 529 11.81 13.79 14.43
CA GLY A 529 12.69 12.68 14.05
C GLY A 529 13.16 12.69 12.60
N GLY A 530 13.61 13.83 12.08
CA GLY A 530 14.04 13.99 10.69
C GLY A 530 12.90 14.18 9.67
N ARG A 531 11.65 14.31 10.13
CA ARG A 531 10.48 14.66 9.31
C ARG A 531 9.90 16.01 9.71
N ALA A 532 9.26 16.68 8.77
CA ALA A 532 8.39 17.82 9.01
C ALA A 532 6.94 17.47 8.68
N TYR A 533 6.02 17.95 9.50
CA TYR A 533 4.58 17.89 9.26
C TYR A 533 4.05 19.28 9.00
N VAL A 534 3.44 19.47 7.83
CA VAL A 534 3.07 20.79 7.32
C VAL A 534 1.57 20.84 7.07
N GLY A 535 0.89 21.77 7.71
CA GLY A 535 -0.53 22.05 7.49
C GLY A 535 -0.74 22.79 6.17
N GLN A 536 -1.97 22.71 5.65
CA GLN A 536 -2.35 23.35 4.41
C GLN A 536 -3.41 24.43 4.66
N TYR A 537 -3.06 25.69 4.40
CA TYR A 537 -3.79 26.88 4.87
C TYR A 537 -5.31 26.84 4.61
N ASP A 538 -5.72 26.51 3.39
CA ASP A 538 -7.12 26.61 2.91
C ASP A 538 -7.62 25.39 2.13
N LEU A 539 -6.83 24.33 2.03
CA LEU A 539 -7.19 23.10 1.31
C LEU A 539 -7.33 21.87 2.24
N GLY A 540 -6.98 22.00 3.52
CA GLY A 540 -7.31 21.01 4.56
C GLY A 540 -6.54 19.70 4.54
N GLY A 541 -5.34 19.72 3.95
CA GLY A 541 -4.36 18.66 4.06
C GLY A 541 -3.40 18.81 5.23
N LEU A 542 -2.90 17.68 5.72
CA LEU A 542 -1.67 17.56 6.49
C LEU A 542 -0.65 16.78 5.66
N TYR A 543 0.54 17.34 5.46
CA TYR A 543 1.62 16.74 4.69
C TYR A 543 2.77 16.32 5.57
N GLU A 544 3.44 15.23 5.21
CA GLU A 544 4.71 14.79 5.76
C GLU A 544 5.82 15.04 4.73
N VAL A 545 6.93 15.58 5.20
CA VAL A 545 8.14 15.84 4.41
C VAL A 545 9.31 15.13 5.09
N ASP A 546 10.05 14.34 4.32
CA ASP A 546 11.31 13.75 4.76
C ASP A 546 12.43 14.79 4.61
N LEU A 547 13.03 15.21 5.72
CA LEU A 547 14.08 16.23 5.76
C LEU A 547 15.48 15.64 5.52
N THR A 548 15.59 14.32 5.39
CA THR A 548 16.85 13.61 5.12
C THR A 548 17.08 13.37 3.63
N ALA A 549 16.02 13.43 2.82
CA ALA A 549 16.08 13.23 1.38
C ALA A 549 16.00 14.56 0.61
N ASP A 550 16.92 14.75 -0.34
CA ASP A 550 16.93 15.93 -1.21
C ASP A 550 15.86 15.82 -2.29
N GLY A 551 15.02 16.85 -2.43
CA GLY A 551 14.12 17.03 -3.57
C GLY A 551 12.91 16.09 -3.66
N VAL A 552 12.60 15.30 -2.62
CA VAL A 552 11.44 14.38 -2.61
C VAL A 552 10.12 15.14 -2.34
N THR A 553 9.06 14.68 -3.01
CA THR A 553 7.68 15.12 -2.90
C THR A 553 7.11 14.89 -1.50
N SER A 554 6.50 15.94 -0.93
CA SER A 554 5.68 15.84 0.27
C SER A 554 4.59 14.77 0.12
N ARG A 555 4.31 14.00 1.17
CA ARG A 555 3.28 12.96 1.17
C ARG A 555 2.07 13.43 1.95
N THR A 556 0.87 13.26 1.39
CA THR A 556 -0.37 13.57 2.13
C THR A 556 -0.56 12.54 3.24
N VAL A 557 -0.69 13.00 4.48
CA VAL A 557 -1.00 12.17 5.65
C VAL A 557 -2.50 12.10 5.90
N ALA A 558 -3.19 13.25 5.84
CA ALA A 558 -4.62 13.34 6.04
C ALA A 558 -5.22 14.48 5.19
N THR A 559 -6.50 14.36 4.87
CA THR A 559 -7.31 15.35 4.15
C THR A 559 -8.62 15.58 4.87
N GLY A 560 -9.33 16.67 4.54
CA GLY A 560 -10.63 16.98 5.15
C GLY A 560 -10.54 17.59 6.55
N LEU A 561 -9.40 18.22 6.88
CA LEU A 561 -9.13 18.85 8.16
C LEU A 561 -9.55 20.33 8.23
N GLY A 562 -10.36 20.82 7.27
CA GLY A 562 -10.77 22.23 7.20
C GLY A 562 -9.63 23.18 6.84
N TYR A 563 -9.53 24.36 7.44
CA TYR A 563 -8.43 25.29 7.19
C TYR A 563 -7.26 24.94 8.11
N SER A 564 -6.33 24.09 7.65
CA SER A 564 -5.23 23.52 8.45
C SER A 564 -4.07 24.51 8.62
N VAL A 565 -4.24 25.48 9.51
CA VAL A 565 -3.33 26.63 9.62
C VAL A 565 -2.09 26.33 10.47
N ARG A 566 -2.19 25.52 11.53
CA ARG A 566 -1.05 25.13 12.40
C ARG A 566 -1.09 23.67 12.79
N VAL A 567 0.09 23.16 13.11
CA VAL A 567 0.33 21.77 13.49
C VAL A 567 1.23 21.76 14.72
N ALA A 568 0.91 20.93 15.71
CA ALA A 568 1.81 20.60 16.81
C ALA A 568 1.85 19.07 17.01
N LEU A 569 2.97 18.54 17.50
CA LEU A 569 3.19 17.10 17.62
C LEU A 569 3.31 16.69 19.09
N ASP A 570 2.69 15.57 19.46
CA ASP A 570 2.80 14.98 20.81
C ASP A 570 4.05 14.12 21.02
N GLY A 571 4.85 13.92 19.97
CA GLY A 571 6.06 13.11 20.00
C GLY A 571 5.82 11.61 20.26
N ALA A 572 4.57 11.19 20.40
CA ALA A 572 4.12 9.81 20.52
C ALA A 572 3.40 9.33 19.24
N GLY A 573 3.50 10.10 18.15
CA GLY A 573 2.96 9.73 16.84
C GLY A 573 1.60 10.33 16.51
N ARG A 574 1.20 11.42 17.18
CA ARG A 574 -0.01 12.20 16.84
C ARG A 574 0.33 13.65 16.55
N ALA A 575 -0.39 14.21 15.58
CA ALA A 575 -0.42 15.62 15.28
C ALA A 575 -1.75 16.23 15.72
N TYR A 576 -1.70 17.44 16.24
CA TYR A 576 -2.84 18.28 16.55
C TYR A 576 -2.87 19.43 15.56
N VAL A 577 -3.93 19.50 14.76
CA VAL A 577 -4.07 20.40 13.62
C VAL A 577 -5.23 21.36 13.87
N CYS A 578 -4.97 22.66 13.77
CA CYS A 578 -6.00 23.69 13.89
C CYS A 578 -6.78 23.82 12.58
N ASP A 579 -8.10 23.63 12.66
CA ASP A 579 -9.06 24.06 11.64
C ASP A 579 -9.54 25.47 11.97
N SER A 580 -8.93 26.47 11.35
CA SER A 580 -9.19 27.88 11.66
C SER A 580 -10.59 28.34 11.26
N ALA A 581 -11.16 27.80 10.19
CA ALA A 581 -12.49 28.20 9.74
C ALA A 581 -13.59 27.47 10.52
N GLY A 582 -13.41 26.17 10.79
CA GLY A 582 -14.37 25.38 11.56
C GLY A 582 -14.28 25.55 13.07
N GLY A 583 -13.23 26.21 13.58
CA GLY A 583 -13.00 26.46 14.99
C GLY A 583 -12.80 25.20 15.81
N LYS A 584 -12.04 24.26 15.23
CA LYS A 584 -11.82 22.90 15.74
C LYS A 584 -10.33 22.59 15.82
N VAL A 585 -9.98 21.66 16.69
CA VAL A 585 -8.66 20.99 16.67
C VAL A 585 -8.88 19.53 16.31
N HIS A 586 -8.14 19.06 15.32
CA HIS A 586 -8.12 17.67 14.87
C HIS A 586 -6.90 16.95 15.45
N GLU A 587 -7.10 15.79 16.04
CA GLU A 587 -6.02 14.84 16.32
C GLU A 587 -5.87 13.92 15.12
N VAL A 588 -4.65 13.81 14.58
CA VAL A 588 -4.30 13.01 13.40
C VAL A 588 -3.20 12.04 13.79
N VAL A 589 -3.35 10.76 13.46
CA VAL A 589 -2.29 9.77 13.65
C VAL A 589 -1.25 9.94 12.55
N VAL A 590 -0.01 10.23 12.93
CA VAL A 590 1.12 10.43 12.01
C VAL A 590 2.18 9.33 12.09
N ALA A 591 2.14 8.49 13.13
CA ALA A 591 2.95 7.28 13.19
C ALA A 591 2.65 6.35 12.00
N ASP A 592 3.69 5.67 11.52
CA ASP A 592 3.57 4.68 10.45
C ASP A 592 2.73 3.47 10.88
N GLY A 593 1.97 2.91 9.94
CA GLY A 593 1.06 1.78 10.15
C GLY A 593 -0.35 2.03 9.60
N GLU A 594 -1.24 1.06 9.76
CA GLU A 594 -2.62 1.10 9.21
C GLU A 594 -3.49 2.24 9.77
N ALA A 595 -3.10 2.80 10.92
CA ALA A 595 -3.80 3.92 11.54
C ALA A 595 -3.33 5.28 11.02
N LYS A 596 -2.22 5.36 10.25
CA LYS A 596 -1.70 6.63 9.72
C LYS A 596 -2.79 7.36 8.93
N GLY A 597 -2.94 8.65 9.18
CA GLY A 597 -3.96 9.50 8.55
C GLY A 597 -5.35 9.45 9.18
N ARG A 598 -5.63 8.50 10.09
CA ARG A 598 -6.88 8.53 10.87
C ARG A 598 -6.91 9.79 11.71
N HIS A 599 -8.05 10.48 11.72
CA HIS A 599 -8.21 11.70 12.47
C HIS A 599 -9.59 11.84 13.10
N ARG A 600 -9.69 12.70 14.12
CA ARG A 600 -10.95 13.03 14.79
C ARG A 600 -10.91 14.45 15.36
N VAL A 601 -12.06 15.06 15.54
CA VAL A 601 -12.18 16.35 16.25
C VAL A 601 -12.01 16.11 17.75
N VAL A 602 -11.07 16.83 18.35
CA VAL A 602 -10.75 16.71 19.78
C VAL A 602 -11.11 17.93 20.61
N ALA A 603 -11.34 19.06 19.98
CA ALA A 603 -11.91 20.25 20.61
C ALA A 603 -12.67 21.07 19.56
N ASP A 604 -13.71 21.75 19.99
CA ASP A 604 -14.56 22.62 19.17
C ASP A 604 -15.01 23.86 19.97
N GLY A 605 -15.74 24.76 19.32
CA GLY A 605 -16.19 26.01 19.93
C GLY A 605 -15.05 27.00 20.22
N LEU A 606 -13.91 26.85 19.54
CA LEU A 606 -12.69 27.60 19.84
C LEU A 606 -12.60 28.97 19.15
N GLY A 607 -13.59 29.34 18.33
CA GLY A 607 -13.47 30.48 17.42
C GLY A 607 -12.46 30.22 16.30
N ASN A 608 -11.93 31.25 15.64
CA ASN A 608 -10.98 31.10 14.54
C ASN A 608 -9.58 30.71 15.04
N VAL A 609 -9.45 29.46 15.46
CA VAL A 609 -8.26 28.90 16.08
C VAL A 609 -7.09 28.91 15.10
N SER A 610 -5.98 29.53 15.48
CA SER A 610 -4.90 29.84 14.54
C SER A 610 -3.51 29.57 15.10
N GLY A 611 -3.29 29.57 16.42
CA GLY A 611 -2.04 29.10 17.03
C GLY A 611 -2.29 27.88 17.92
N ILE A 612 -1.30 26.98 18.05
CA ILE A 612 -1.37 25.79 18.91
C ILE A 612 -0.02 25.48 19.56
N GLY A 613 -0.05 25.16 20.85
CA GLY A 613 1.10 24.68 21.61
C GLY A 613 0.70 23.57 22.58
N LEU A 614 1.55 22.56 22.72
CA LEU A 614 1.29 21.40 23.57
C LEU A 614 2.15 21.46 24.84
N ASP A 615 1.50 21.40 25.99
CA ASP A 615 2.12 21.16 27.29
C ASP A 615 1.85 19.70 27.68
N ARG A 616 2.81 18.83 27.35
CA ARG A 616 2.67 17.38 27.55
C ARG A 616 2.75 16.99 29.02
N ASP A 617 3.57 17.68 29.81
CA ASP A 617 3.75 17.41 31.23
C ASP A 617 2.48 17.74 32.01
N GLY A 618 1.78 18.81 31.60
CA GLY A 618 0.47 19.16 32.13
C GLY A 618 -0.72 18.42 31.48
N GLY A 619 -0.52 17.75 30.34
CA GLY A 619 -1.61 17.18 29.54
C GLY A 619 -2.56 18.24 28.96
N LEU A 620 -2.04 19.43 28.63
CA LEU A 620 -2.80 20.62 28.21
C LEU A 620 -2.46 21.03 26.78
N ILE A 621 -3.48 21.39 26.01
CA ILE A 621 -3.33 22.05 24.71
C ILE A 621 -3.67 23.53 24.92
N HIS A 622 -2.77 24.41 24.52
CA HIS A 622 -3.01 25.84 24.46
C HIS A 622 -3.26 26.24 23.01
N VAL A 623 -4.28 27.05 22.77
CA VAL A 623 -4.59 27.56 21.43
C VAL A 623 -4.88 29.06 21.46
N SER A 624 -4.44 29.78 20.43
CA SER A 624 -4.82 31.17 20.22
C SER A 624 -5.79 31.29 19.06
N ASN A 625 -6.66 32.30 19.08
CA ASN A 625 -7.63 32.54 18.02
C ASN A 625 -7.67 33.99 17.54
N ARG A 626 -8.26 34.22 16.35
CA ARG A 626 -8.35 35.56 15.74
C ARG A 626 -9.35 36.49 16.44
N GLN A 627 -10.08 35.99 17.43
CA GLN A 627 -10.88 36.81 18.36
C GLN A 627 -10.01 37.40 19.49
N GLY A 628 -8.70 37.11 19.51
CA GLY A 628 -7.76 37.66 20.48
C GLY A 628 -7.75 36.95 21.81
N ARG A 629 -8.13 35.66 21.83
CA ARG A 629 -8.14 34.83 23.04
C ARG A 629 -7.02 33.80 23.03
N LEU A 630 -6.47 33.53 24.20
CA LEU A 630 -5.68 32.33 24.49
C LEU A 630 -6.54 31.38 25.31
N LEU A 631 -6.71 30.15 24.82
CA LEU A 631 -7.57 29.13 25.41
C LEU A 631 -6.74 27.92 25.85
N ARG A 632 -7.13 27.31 26.97
CA ARG A 632 -6.58 26.07 27.51
C ARG A 632 -7.60 24.95 27.37
N ILE A 633 -7.16 23.83 26.80
CA ILE A 633 -7.95 22.60 26.62
C ILE A 633 -7.29 21.48 27.42
N SER A 634 -8.09 20.79 28.24
CA SER A 634 -7.62 19.70 29.11
C SER A 634 -8.35 18.38 28.81
N GLY A 635 -7.72 17.25 29.12
CA GLY A 635 -8.34 15.92 28.97
C GLY A 635 -8.37 15.40 27.53
N VAL A 636 -7.54 15.97 26.66
CA VAL A 636 -7.44 15.63 25.24
C VAL A 636 -6.10 14.99 24.90
N LEU A 637 -5.00 15.52 25.44
CA LEU A 637 -3.69 14.92 25.29
C LEU A 637 -3.63 13.62 26.11
N PRO A 638 -3.19 12.49 25.52
CA PRO A 638 -2.88 11.30 26.30
C PRO A 638 -1.77 11.66 27.30
N GLY A 639 -1.99 11.35 28.59
CA GLY A 639 -1.01 11.63 29.63
C GLY A 639 0.33 10.95 29.33
N ALA A 640 1.43 11.59 29.73
CA ALA A 640 2.75 10.98 29.63
C ALA A 640 2.75 9.60 30.33
N PRO A 641 3.41 8.58 29.78
CA PRO A 641 3.62 7.34 30.52
C PRO A 641 4.35 7.68 31.82
N ALA A 642 3.86 7.16 32.94
CA ALA A 642 4.52 7.33 34.22
C ALA A 642 5.99 6.88 34.09
N PRO A 643 6.96 7.62 34.66
CA PRO A 643 8.34 7.18 34.64
C PRO A 643 8.44 5.79 35.27
N SER A 644 9.04 4.87 34.52
CA SER A 644 9.33 3.50 34.93
C SER A 644 10.29 3.44 36.12
#